data_AF-A0A960XJP9-F1
#
_entry.id   AF-A0A960XJP9-F1
#
_cell.length_a   1.000
_cell.length_b   1.000
_cell.length_c   1.000
_cell.angle_alpha   90.00
_cell.angle_beta   90.00
_cell.angle_gamma   90.00
#
_symmetry.space_group_name_H-M   'P 1'
#
loop_
_entity.id
_entity.type
_entity.pdbx_description
1 polymer ?
#
loop_
_entity_poly.entity_id
_entity_poly.type
_entity_poly.pdbx_seq_one_letter_code
_entity_poly.pdbx_strand_id
1 'polypeptide(L)'
;MNKKLLQGLLALTLGGAWATAQPFQGVELGTPGTDPLEPGSFSVNGTQITVIAGGSDIWGTADHGYYYYAEKTGDFDVKVRVVDLQGPNTWTKAELMIRVPDGSGQPKAGDAFYALMATRTAGQNIVGPQWRPANAGNAVNTAAVNVSPVAYPNQWLRVTKTGTLLESYSSSDGVTWFKHQAMDTATDATWTTPMPASVYVGLVVTSHDNAAGAIATATFDDLQFLTPAAPTIVTSPASLTVNEGYSATFTVVINEATVSPLPHYQWTKDGTDIAGANTATYVLGRTAAADDGSVFAVKVTNPSGSVTSAGATLTVIADNEAPTLSAVTGSAVFTKVKVTFSEPVDPATAEVAANYSLTGGVTVSAAQLAVPSGTPGDNVVILTTSQQPEGTMLTLTVSNVTDIAGNAIAAGSTFEFSTWIWKEGMALHEFWEGATANDIPTFIADPRYPDSPTWVGLEPRTEYGRNGVNESGSNYWNKMSWWFLPTQDTYYEFYVCGDDNAELYLSPDGDPANRVLIAVQGGWSNARNWVTQGGGTGTIEDKRSGLYTGSQWDPANLIMLSPGNKYYMEVLHSEGGGGDNVGATMKMPWLGDADPVNGDAPTLEGSLIGVYLDPNGAEVNITEPPQDTLVPQNRTATFSVVADGMSAYGTTLTYQWQMAPAGSATFTDIAGATAATYTTPLLSLADDGNQYRVVCSVPVLDVTSDAAVLTVSSDDVPPFLVSAGAISGDNQVGVQFNELLDQTSAETAGNYTVTGATVTAARLVGTHVVQLDLAGTAPASFTVTASGVTDAAGNPCDTTPVSGVISTLMAMDIGTPGTDPVQLGNAFCFGENAYVVTGGGSDIWNAADACHYLYQEFTGDFDWVVRVESLTGPNTWTKAELMIRLPDGSGQQIIELIAHRYPELPVAMITAHGNVDAAVNALKAGAFDFVSKPVDLHVLRRMVQSALQLGEQKRASAQLSNNQLLGESAVMESLRGTIAKVARSQAPVFIGGESGVGKELVARLIHEQGPRAKGPFVPVNCGAIP
;
A
#
# COMPACT_ATOMS: atom_id res chain seq x y z
N MET A 1 9.45 -35.31 -45.18
CA MET A 1 10.71 -35.82 -45.78
C MET A 1 11.83 -34.85 -45.47
N ASN A 2 12.96 -35.38 -45.02
CA ASN A 2 14.15 -34.73 -44.47
C ASN A 2 14.68 -33.48 -45.21
N LYS A 3 14.82 -32.37 -44.47
CA LYS A 3 15.79 -31.28 -44.73
C LYS A 3 16.20 -30.50 -43.45
N LYS A 4 16.24 -31.17 -42.29
CA LYS A 4 16.82 -30.62 -41.03
C LYS A 4 17.99 -31.44 -40.47
N LEU A 5 18.51 -32.40 -41.23
CA LEU A 5 19.57 -33.32 -40.82
C LEU A 5 20.93 -33.07 -41.50
N LEU A 6 21.14 -31.91 -42.14
CA LEU A 6 22.38 -31.61 -42.90
C LEU A 6 23.10 -30.30 -42.54
N GLN A 7 22.82 -29.72 -41.36
CA GLN A 7 23.63 -28.61 -40.81
C GLN A 7 24.18 -28.88 -39.40
N GLY A 8 24.02 -30.11 -38.89
CA GLY A 8 24.62 -30.56 -37.62
C GLY A 8 25.91 -31.39 -37.79
N LEU A 9 26.44 -31.50 -39.01
CA LEU A 9 27.57 -32.38 -39.33
C LEU A 9 28.71 -31.63 -40.05
N LEU A 10 29.13 -30.49 -39.49
CA LEU A 10 30.37 -29.80 -39.91
C LEU A 10 30.99 -28.93 -38.79
N ALA A 11 30.77 -29.32 -37.53
CA ALA A 11 31.47 -28.74 -36.36
C ALA A 11 32.32 -29.79 -35.61
N LEU A 12 32.65 -30.90 -36.27
CA LEU A 12 33.66 -31.87 -35.83
C LEU A 12 34.74 -31.89 -36.92
N THR A 13 35.57 -30.84 -37.00
CA THR A 13 36.90 -30.81 -37.68
C THR A 13 37.45 -29.38 -37.82
N LEU A 14 37.42 -28.59 -36.74
CA LEU A 14 38.40 -27.53 -36.49
C LEU A 14 38.54 -27.51 -34.96
N GLY A 15 39.32 -28.39 -34.32
CA GLY A 15 40.71 -28.56 -34.71
C GLY A 15 41.46 -27.23 -34.70
N GLY A 16 41.01 -26.25 -33.91
CA GLY A 16 41.77 -25.05 -33.57
C GLY A 16 42.97 -25.47 -32.76
N ALA A 17 44.05 -25.73 -33.48
CA ALA A 17 45.29 -26.27 -32.97
C ALA A 17 45.77 -25.49 -31.73
N TRP A 18 46.02 -26.23 -30.66
CA TRP A 18 47.10 -25.90 -29.73
C TRP A 18 48.42 -26.08 -30.48
N ALA A 19 48.65 -25.25 -31.50
CA ALA A 19 49.94 -25.12 -32.14
C ALA A 19 50.80 -24.31 -31.18
N THR A 20 51.57 -25.05 -30.36
CA THR A 20 52.64 -24.53 -29.48
C THR A 20 52.22 -23.38 -28.56
N ALA A 21 51.17 -23.56 -27.76
CA ALA A 21 50.94 -22.65 -26.63
C ALA A 21 51.97 -22.96 -25.55
N GLN A 22 52.77 -21.98 -25.15
CA GLN A 22 53.54 -22.03 -23.91
C GLN A 22 52.60 -22.51 -22.79
N PRO A 23 52.92 -23.60 -22.06
CA PRO A 23 52.06 -24.05 -20.98
C PRO A 23 51.94 -22.92 -19.97
N PHE A 24 50.72 -22.61 -19.52
CA PHE A 24 50.54 -21.70 -18.40
C PHE A 24 51.35 -22.22 -17.19
N GLN A 25 51.99 -21.31 -16.48
CA GLN A 25 52.85 -21.61 -15.34
C GLN A 25 52.31 -20.90 -14.09
N GLY A 26 52.55 -21.49 -12.93
CA GLY A 26 52.22 -20.90 -11.64
C GLY A 26 53.44 -20.27 -10.98
N VAL A 27 53.29 -19.09 -10.39
CA VAL A 27 54.31 -18.47 -9.53
C VAL A 27 53.66 -17.86 -8.30
N GLU A 28 54.35 -17.96 -7.17
CA GLU A 28 53.98 -17.23 -5.96
C GLU A 28 54.38 -15.76 -6.13
N LEU A 29 53.43 -14.83 -5.99
CA LEU A 29 53.69 -13.41 -5.88
C LEU A 29 53.91 -13.08 -4.41
N GLY A 30 55.10 -12.62 -4.06
CA GLY A 30 55.47 -12.17 -2.73
C GLY A 30 56.83 -12.69 -2.30
N THR A 31 57.04 -12.83 -1.00
CA THR A 31 58.23 -13.48 -0.44
C THR A 31 57.81 -14.84 0.12
N PRO A 32 58.14 -15.95 -0.57
CA PRO A 32 57.72 -17.29 -0.17
C PRO A 32 58.06 -17.61 1.29
N GLY A 33 57.08 -18.10 2.05
CA GLY A 33 57.22 -18.44 3.47
C GLY A 33 57.17 -17.24 4.42
N THR A 34 56.97 -16.02 3.91
CA THR A 34 56.67 -14.82 4.71
C THR A 34 55.29 -14.28 4.35
N ASP A 35 55.05 -14.03 3.06
CA ASP A 35 53.78 -13.59 2.52
C ASP A 35 53.78 -13.86 1.00
N PRO A 36 52.98 -14.81 0.49
CA PRO A 36 52.05 -15.66 1.23
C PRO A 36 52.72 -16.67 2.18
N LEU A 37 52.14 -16.84 3.36
CA LEU A 37 52.52 -17.83 4.37
C LEU A 37 52.03 -19.24 3.96
N GLU A 38 50.82 -19.32 3.43
CA GLU A 38 50.25 -20.54 2.86
C GLU A 38 50.63 -20.64 1.37
N PRO A 39 51.26 -21.74 0.93
CA PRO A 39 51.71 -21.87 -0.45
C PRO A 39 50.52 -21.99 -1.42
N GLY A 40 50.58 -21.24 -2.51
CA GLY A 40 49.58 -21.34 -3.55
C GLY A 40 49.79 -22.53 -4.48
N SER A 41 48.73 -22.90 -5.20
CA SER A 41 48.77 -23.96 -6.21
C SER A 41 47.66 -23.78 -7.24
N PHE A 42 47.77 -24.50 -8.36
CA PHE A 42 46.70 -24.57 -9.35
C PHE A 42 46.45 -26.02 -9.78
N SER A 43 45.24 -26.28 -10.25
CA SER A 43 44.87 -27.53 -10.90
C SER A 43 43.99 -27.26 -12.12
N VAL A 44 44.13 -28.08 -13.16
CA VAL A 44 43.35 -27.97 -14.39
C VAL A 44 42.64 -29.30 -14.63
N ASN A 45 41.31 -29.27 -14.75
CA ASN A 45 40.48 -30.43 -15.04
C ASN A 45 39.52 -30.11 -16.19
N GLY A 46 39.85 -30.57 -17.40
CA GLY A 46 39.13 -30.17 -18.61
C GLY A 46 39.29 -28.67 -18.87
N THR A 47 38.17 -27.94 -18.95
CA THR A 47 38.14 -26.48 -19.11
C THR A 47 38.13 -25.72 -17.79
N GLN A 48 38.02 -26.42 -16.66
CA GLN A 48 37.98 -25.83 -15.33
C GLN A 48 39.40 -25.67 -14.78
N ILE A 49 39.69 -24.49 -14.22
CA ILE A 49 40.95 -24.13 -13.59
C ILE A 49 40.64 -23.74 -12.14
N THR A 50 41.26 -24.41 -11.17
CA THR A 50 41.14 -24.04 -9.75
C THR A 50 42.47 -23.50 -9.28
N VAL A 51 42.45 -22.28 -8.73
CA VAL A 51 43.61 -21.61 -8.14
C VAL A 51 43.40 -21.47 -6.64
N ILE A 52 44.37 -21.94 -5.87
CA ILE A 52 44.42 -21.86 -4.41
C ILE A 52 45.55 -20.91 -4.05
N ALA A 53 45.30 -19.92 -3.20
CA ALA A 53 46.29 -18.91 -2.83
C ALA A 53 46.12 -18.39 -1.40
N GLY A 54 47.22 -18.12 -0.72
CA GLY A 54 47.26 -17.22 0.44
C GLY A 54 47.53 -15.77 0.02
N GLY A 55 48.01 -14.95 0.94
CA GLY A 55 48.54 -13.61 0.66
C GLY A 55 47.79 -12.47 1.33
N SER A 56 48.53 -11.45 1.78
CA SER A 56 47.93 -10.32 2.51
C SER A 56 47.00 -9.46 1.67
N ASP A 57 47.40 -9.10 0.44
CA ASP A 57 46.59 -8.35 -0.50
C ASP A 57 47.32 -8.14 -1.85
N ILE A 58 46.57 -7.71 -2.85
CA ILE A 58 47.04 -6.95 -4.02
C ILE A 58 46.38 -5.56 -3.90
N TRP A 59 47.04 -4.62 -3.21
CA TRP A 59 46.58 -3.23 -3.04
C TRP A 59 47.73 -2.35 -2.52
N GLY A 60 47.79 -1.08 -2.95
CA GLY A 60 48.91 -0.21 -2.60
C GLY A 60 50.25 -0.88 -2.96
N THR A 61 51.18 -0.96 -2.01
CA THR A 61 52.47 -1.64 -2.22
C THR A 61 52.40 -3.17 -2.07
N ALA A 62 51.30 -3.73 -1.56
CA ALA A 62 51.15 -5.18 -1.41
C ALA A 62 50.90 -5.85 -2.77
N ASP A 63 51.48 -7.02 -2.95
CA ASP A 63 51.39 -7.81 -4.19
C ASP A 63 51.56 -9.30 -3.90
N HIS A 64 50.64 -9.84 -3.10
CA HIS A 64 50.77 -11.16 -2.52
C HIS A 64 49.62 -12.08 -2.93
N GLY A 65 49.97 -13.24 -3.50
CA GLY A 65 48.99 -14.22 -3.98
C GLY A 65 49.63 -15.22 -4.93
N TYR A 66 48.80 -15.97 -5.66
CA TYR A 66 49.28 -16.96 -6.63
C TYR A 66 48.87 -16.58 -8.05
N TYR A 67 49.84 -16.52 -8.97
CA TYR A 67 49.62 -16.11 -10.36
C TYR A 67 49.83 -17.27 -11.33
N TYR A 68 48.76 -17.64 -12.03
CA TYR A 68 48.74 -18.66 -13.08
C TYR A 68 48.68 -18.00 -14.46
N TYR A 69 49.79 -18.00 -15.20
CA TYR A 69 49.99 -17.10 -16.34
C TYR A 69 50.66 -17.77 -17.55
N ALA A 70 50.52 -17.13 -18.72
CA ALA A 70 51.30 -17.43 -19.92
C ALA A 70 51.90 -16.14 -20.51
N GLU A 71 53.04 -16.25 -21.19
CA GLU A 71 53.60 -15.13 -21.95
C GLU A 71 52.82 -14.93 -23.26
N LYS A 72 52.51 -13.67 -23.59
CA LYS A 72 51.83 -13.27 -24.82
C LYS A 72 52.53 -12.08 -25.48
N THR A 73 52.79 -12.23 -26.77
CA THR A 73 53.40 -11.20 -27.61
C THR A 73 52.35 -10.52 -28.48
N GLY A 74 52.41 -9.18 -28.56
CA GLY A 74 51.53 -8.38 -29.42
C GLY A 74 50.19 -8.04 -28.78
N ASP A 75 49.16 -7.98 -29.63
CA ASP A 75 47.79 -7.63 -29.26
C ASP A 75 46.99 -8.89 -28.97
N PHE A 76 46.09 -8.81 -28.00
CA PHE A 76 45.25 -9.93 -27.63
C PHE A 76 43.95 -9.47 -26.97
N ASP A 77 42.96 -10.35 -27.00
CA ASP A 77 41.71 -10.24 -26.28
C ASP A 77 41.52 -11.56 -25.54
N VAL A 78 41.43 -11.50 -24.22
CA VAL A 78 41.32 -12.68 -23.36
C VAL A 78 40.08 -12.55 -22.50
N LYS A 79 39.34 -13.64 -22.37
CA LYS A 79 38.25 -13.77 -21.41
C LYS A 79 38.35 -15.03 -20.58
N VAL A 80 37.73 -15.00 -19.42
CA VAL A 80 37.54 -16.13 -18.51
C VAL A 80 36.24 -15.93 -17.75
N ARG A 81 35.61 -17.01 -17.31
CA ARG A 81 34.50 -16.95 -16.36
C ARG A 81 34.98 -17.40 -14.98
N VAL A 82 34.64 -16.62 -13.96
CA VAL A 82 34.81 -16.99 -12.56
C VAL A 82 33.53 -17.69 -12.11
N VAL A 83 33.66 -18.97 -11.79
CA VAL A 83 32.57 -19.88 -11.41
C VAL A 83 32.30 -19.79 -9.91
N ASP A 84 33.35 -19.73 -9.09
CA ASP A 84 33.22 -19.59 -7.64
C ASP A 84 34.47 -18.91 -7.07
N LEU A 85 34.30 -18.20 -5.95
CA LEU A 85 35.38 -17.60 -5.19
C LEU A 85 35.10 -17.71 -3.69
N GLN A 86 35.93 -18.49 -3.01
CA GLN A 86 35.90 -18.69 -1.57
C GLN A 86 37.21 -18.19 -0.96
N GLY A 87 37.14 -17.70 0.28
CA GLY A 87 38.31 -17.28 1.02
C GLY A 87 37.94 -16.77 2.39
N PRO A 88 38.91 -16.41 3.24
CA PRO A 88 38.65 -16.02 4.63
C PRO A 88 38.11 -14.59 4.74
N ASN A 89 38.50 -13.68 3.84
CA ASN A 89 38.22 -12.25 3.95
C ASN A 89 37.13 -11.78 2.96
N THR A 90 36.43 -10.71 3.30
CA THR A 90 35.43 -10.08 2.41
C THR A 90 36.05 -9.44 1.17
N TRP A 91 37.35 -9.17 1.20
CA TRP A 91 38.17 -8.65 0.10
C TRP A 91 39.03 -9.71 -0.59
N THR A 92 38.78 -11.01 -0.38
CA THR A 92 39.37 -12.07 -1.21
C THR A 92 39.09 -11.78 -2.70
N LYS A 93 40.11 -11.87 -3.55
CA LYS A 93 40.03 -11.49 -4.98
C LYS A 93 40.41 -12.64 -5.90
N ALA A 94 39.72 -12.71 -7.03
CA ALA A 94 40.12 -13.44 -8.23
C ALA A 94 40.20 -12.44 -9.39
N GLU A 95 41.31 -12.41 -10.13
CA GLU A 95 41.53 -11.41 -11.16
C GLU A 95 42.07 -12.00 -12.46
N LEU A 96 41.68 -11.40 -13.59
CA LEU A 96 42.32 -11.58 -14.89
C LEU A 96 43.31 -10.44 -15.08
N MET A 97 44.60 -10.76 -15.14
CA MET A 97 45.70 -9.80 -15.03
C MET A 97 46.64 -9.86 -16.25
N ILE A 98 47.06 -8.69 -16.71
CA ILE A 98 48.23 -8.45 -17.55
C ILE A 98 49.33 -7.90 -16.64
N ARG A 99 50.47 -8.58 -16.57
CA ARG A 99 51.65 -8.16 -15.81
C ARG A 99 52.81 -7.88 -16.76
N VAL A 100 53.48 -6.75 -16.52
CA VAL A 100 54.58 -6.25 -17.36
C VAL A 100 55.91 -6.82 -16.87
N PRO A 101 56.69 -7.52 -17.72
CA PRO A 101 58.00 -8.04 -17.34
C PRO A 101 58.98 -6.94 -16.94
N ASP A 102 59.75 -7.17 -15.88
CA ASP A 102 60.85 -6.30 -15.44
C ASP A 102 62.22 -6.68 -16.03
N GLY A 103 62.27 -7.75 -16.85
CA GLY A 103 63.49 -8.31 -17.44
C GLY A 103 64.12 -9.46 -16.64
N SER A 104 63.55 -9.88 -15.50
CA SER A 104 64.06 -11.00 -14.69
C SER A 104 63.73 -12.40 -15.22
N GLY A 105 62.90 -12.51 -16.25
CA GLY A 105 62.56 -13.76 -16.92
C GLY A 105 61.36 -14.53 -16.35
N GLN A 106 60.74 -14.04 -15.27
CA GLN A 106 59.45 -14.51 -14.72
C GLN A 106 58.70 -13.33 -14.07
N PRO A 107 57.35 -13.37 -13.95
CA PRO A 107 56.62 -12.36 -13.19
C PRO A 107 56.92 -12.49 -11.70
N LYS A 108 57.02 -11.36 -11.00
CA LYS A 108 57.31 -11.29 -9.57
C LYS A 108 56.50 -10.20 -8.88
N ALA A 109 56.47 -10.22 -7.55
CA ALA A 109 55.86 -9.16 -6.77
C ALA A 109 56.52 -7.80 -7.04
N GLY A 110 55.69 -6.77 -7.15
CA GLY A 110 56.08 -5.39 -7.44
C GLY A 110 56.01 -5.02 -8.91
N ASP A 111 55.89 -5.95 -9.86
CA ASP A 111 55.76 -5.59 -11.27
C ASP A 111 54.51 -4.73 -11.55
N ALA A 112 54.59 -3.86 -12.56
CA ALA A 112 53.45 -3.13 -13.08
C ALA A 112 52.42 -4.11 -13.68
N PHE A 113 51.14 -3.83 -13.49
CA PHE A 113 50.06 -4.69 -13.98
C PHE A 113 48.78 -3.91 -14.28
N TYR A 114 47.90 -4.52 -15.07
CA TYR A 114 46.52 -4.10 -15.29
C TYR A 114 45.61 -5.32 -15.19
N ALA A 115 44.57 -5.26 -14.38
CA ALA A 115 43.72 -6.39 -14.05
C ALA A 115 42.25 -5.99 -13.95
N LEU A 116 41.37 -6.99 -14.06
CA LEU A 116 39.97 -6.89 -13.67
C LEU A 116 39.73 -7.87 -12.51
N MET A 117 39.38 -7.34 -11.35
CA MET A 117 39.14 -8.09 -10.12
C MET A 117 37.66 -8.43 -9.94
N ALA A 118 37.38 -9.59 -9.38
CA ALA A 118 36.09 -9.99 -8.81
C ALA A 118 36.31 -10.42 -7.35
N THR A 119 35.41 -9.97 -6.46
CA THR A 119 35.42 -10.33 -5.03
C THR A 119 34.31 -11.33 -4.69
N ARG A 120 34.35 -11.94 -3.51
CA ARG A 120 33.38 -12.97 -3.10
C ARG A 120 32.00 -12.40 -2.76
N THR A 121 30.94 -13.22 -2.89
CA THR A 121 29.55 -12.84 -2.58
C THR A 121 29.35 -12.45 -1.11
N ALA A 122 30.05 -13.12 -0.18
CA ALA A 122 29.96 -12.86 1.26
C ALA A 122 30.88 -11.70 1.70
N GLY A 123 30.77 -10.53 1.06
CA GLY A 123 31.71 -9.42 1.25
C GLY A 123 31.35 -8.18 0.45
N GLN A 124 32.36 -7.49 -0.11
CA GLN A 124 32.15 -6.31 -0.94
C GLN A 124 31.29 -6.61 -2.18
N ASN A 125 31.40 -7.83 -2.71
CA ASN A 125 30.60 -8.30 -3.83
C ASN A 125 30.65 -7.35 -5.04
N ILE A 126 31.88 -6.97 -5.41
CA ILE A 126 32.19 -6.07 -6.52
C ILE A 126 33.05 -6.73 -7.60
N VAL A 127 32.84 -6.32 -8.85
CA VAL A 127 33.74 -6.52 -10.00
C VAL A 127 34.21 -5.16 -10.52
N GLY A 128 35.52 -5.01 -10.78
CA GLY A 128 36.08 -3.71 -11.16
C GLY A 128 37.55 -3.75 -11.58
N PRO A 129 38.08 -2.67 -12.18
CA PRO A 129 39.44 -2.61 -12.70
C PRO A 129 40.46 -2.31 -11.60
N GLN A 130 41.65 -2.91 -11.66
CA GLN A 130 42.75 -2.59 -10.76
C GLN A 130 44.07 -2.57 -11.52
N TRP A 131 44.95 -1.61 -11.23
CA TRP A 131 46.25 -1.54 -11.91
C TRP A 131 47.35 -0.98 -11.04
N ARG A 132 48.59 -1.34 -11.37
CA ARG A 132 49.82 -0.74 -10.84
C ARG A 132 50.58 -0.09 -12.01
N PRO A 133 50.70 1.25 -12.07
CA PRO A 133 51.29 1.95 -13.21
C PRO A 133 52.83 1.87 -13.31
N ALA A 134 53.49 1.52 -12.22
CA ALA A 134 54.94 1.56 -12.06
C ALA A 134 55.46 0.33 -11.33
N ASN A 135 56.60 -0.22 -11.76
CA ASN A 135 57.31 -1.24 -10.97
C ASN A 135 57.62 -0.70 -9.56
N ALA A 136 57.35 -1.50 -8.53
CA ALA A 136 57.38 -1.16 -7.11
C ALA A 136 56.49 0.04 -6.71
N GLY A 137 55.51 0.40 -7.55
CA GLY A 137 54.53 1.45 -7.28
C GLY A 137 53.27 0.95 -6.56
N ASN A 138 52.31 1.86 -6.38
CA ASN A 138 51.03 1.55 -5.74
C ASN A 138 50.02 1.00 -6.74
N ALA A 139 49.32 -0.08 -6.36
CA ALA A 139 48.13 -0.53 -7.04
C ALA A 139 46.91 0.34 -6.64
N VAL A 140 46.09 0.69 -7.62
CA VAL A 140 44.93 1.59 -7.49
C VAL A 140 43.71 1.05 -8.25
N ASN A 141 42.53 1.56 -7.91
CA ASN A 141 41.22 1.29 -8.55
C ASN A 141 40.43 2.61 -8.65
N THR A 142 39.42 2.66 -9.51
CA THR A 142 38.42 3.74 -9.52
C THR A 142 37.02 3.19 -9.19
N ALA A 143 36.45 3.62 -8.05
CA ALA A 143 35.19 3.10 -7.55
C ALA A 143 33.98 3.39 -8.45
N ALA A 144 34.02 4.49 -9.22
CA ALA A 144 32.92 4.93 -10.10
C ALA A 144 32.57 3.94 -11.22
N VAL A 145 33.47 2.99 -11.51
CA VAL A 145 33.27 1.98 -12.56
C VAL A 145 33.18 0.57 -11.99
N ASN A 146 33.00 0.41 -10.67
CA ASN A 146 32.76 -0.90 -10.07
C ASN A 146 31.29 -1.30 -10.22
N VAL A 147 31.03 -2.59 -10.41
CA VAL A 147 29.66 -3.15 -10.52
C VAL A 147 29.42 -4.11 -9.37
N SER A 148 28.22 -4.07 -8.79
CA SER A 148 27.74 -4.96 -7.73
C SER A 148 26.27 -5.33 -7.98
N PRO A 149 25.82 -6.57 -7.68
CA PRO A 149 26.60 -7.70 -7.18
C PRO A 149 27.43 -8.40 -8.27
N VAL A 150 28.43 -9.19 -7.87
CA VAL A 150 29.16 -10.12 -8.74
C VAL A 150 28.25 -11.29 -9.12
N ALA A 151 28.26 -11.69 -10.40
CA ALA A 151 27.28 -12.61 -10.97
C ALA A 151 27.71 -14.10 -10.93
N TYR A 152 28.20 -14.64 -9.81
CA TYR A 152 28.57 -16.07 -9.74
C TYR A 152 27.37 -17.01 -9.98
N PRO A 153 27.54 -18.13 -10.72
CA PRO A 153 28.78 -18.64 -11.32
C PRO A 153 29.10 -18.08 -12.72
N ASN A 154 28.35 -17.09 -13.19
CA ASN A 154 28.46 -16.50 -14.51
C ASN A 154 29.20 -15.15 -14.54
N GLN A 155 30.13 -14.92 -13.62
CA GLN A 155 30.91 -13.69 -13.65
C GLN A 155 32.01 -13.81 -14.71
N TRP A 156 31.85 -13.13 -15.84
CA TRP A 156 32.87 -13.07 -16.87
C TRP A 156 33.82 -11.89 -16.63
N LEU A 157 35.10 -12.14 -16.88
CA LEU A 157 36.18 -11.15 -16.90
C LEU A 157 36.81 -11.17 -18.29
N ARG A 158 37.00 -10.00 -18.90
CA ARG A 158 37.66 -9.84 -20.20
C ARG A 158 38.61 -8.66 -20.17
N VAL A 159 39.81 -8.84 -20.72
CA VAL A 159 40.82 -7.80 -20.84
C VAL A 159 41.38 -7.81 -22.26
N THR A 160 41.52 -6.62 -22.85
CA THR A 160 42.09 -6.44 -24.19
C THR A 160 43.40 -5.65 -24.11
N LYS A 161 44.32 -5.95 -25.02
CA LYS A 161 45.50 -5.14 -25.31
C LYS A 161 45.55 -4.88 -26.81
N THR A 162 45.58 -3.60 -27.20
CA THR A 162 45.75 -3.15 -28.58
C THR A 162 46.81 -2.05 -28.63
N GLY A 163 48.00 -2.36 -29.14
CA GLY A 163 49.17 -1.51 -29.02
C GLY A 163 49.50 -1.24 -27.55
N THR A 164 49.33 0.02 -27.13
CA THR A 164 49.53 0.52 -25.76
C THR A 164 48.22 0.69 -24.98
N LEU A 165 47.06 0.48 -25.63
CA LEU A 165 45.74 0.56 -25.01
C LEU A 165 45.38 -0.75 -24.31
N LEU A 166 45.01 -0.65 -23.04
CA LEU A 166 44.47 -1.73 -22.23
C LEU A 166 43.01 -1.43 -21.88
N GLU A 167 42.13 -2.41 -21.97
CA GLU A 167 40.72 -2.22 -21.58
C GLU A 167 40.20 -3.43 -20.82
N SER A 168 39.22 -3.21 -19.94
CA SER A 168 38.59 -4.27 -19.16
C SER A 168 37.07 -4.24 -19.23
N TYR A 169 36.47 -5.43 -19.25
CA TYR A 169 35.04 -5.64 -19.42
C TYR A 169 34.56 -6.79 -18.53
N SER A 170 33.35 -6.65 -17.99
CA SER A 170 32.66 -7.74 -17.29
C SER A 170 31.33 -8.08 -17.95
N SER A 171 30.83 -9.27 -17.67
CA SER A 171 29.52 -9.72 -18.18
C SER A 171 28.93 -10.77 -17.24
N SER A 172 27.60 -10.85 -17.21
CA SER A 172 26.86 -11.89 -16.49
C SER A 172 26.36 -13.02 -17.41
N ASP A 173 26.45 -12.85 -18.73
CA ASP A 173 25.95 -13.81 -19.73
C ASP A 173 27.03 -14.25 -20.75
N GLY A 174 28.19 -13.58 -20.76
CA GLY A 174 29.30 -13.82 -21.68
C GLY A 174 29.08 -13.27 -23.08
N VAL A 175 27.98 -12.53 -23.30
CA VAL A 175 27.54 -11.97 -24.58
C VAL A 175 27.48 -10.44 -24.49
N THR A 176 26.77 -9.91 -23.51
CA THR A 176 26.61 -8.48 -23.25
C THR A 176 27.70 -8.01 -22.31
N TRP A 177 28.53 -7.06 -22.73
CA TRP A 177 29.72 -6.67 -21.97
C TRP A 177 29.63 -5.23 -21.44
N PHE A 178 29.82 -5.08 -20.13
CA PHE A 178 29.99 -3.80 -19.47
C PHE A 178 31.46 -3.38 -19.50
N LYS A 179 31.77 -2.21 -20.07
CA LYS A 179 33.12 -1.65 -20.10
C LYS A 179 33.43 -0.93 -18.79
N HIS A 180 34.51 -1.32 -18.13
CA HIS A 180 34.97 -0.69 -16.89
C HIS A 180 35.91 0.47 -17.14
N GLN A 181 37.08 0.20 -17.74
CA GLN A 181 38.15 1.18 -17.88
C GLN A 181 38.91 0.95 -19.19
N ALA A 182 39.39 2.05 -19.77
CA ALA A 182 40.37 2.07 -20.85
C ALA A 182 41.59 2.87 -20.40
N MET A 183 42.78 2.35 -20.67
CA MET A 183 44.05 2.95 -20.25
C MET A 183 45.07 2.85 -21.39
N ASP A 184 45.38 3.98 -22.03
CA ASP A 184 46.47 4.04 -22.99
C ASP A 184 47.78 4.37 -22.29
N THR A 185 48.61 3.34 -22.13
CA THR A 185 49.89 3.40 -21.43
C THR A 185 50.93 4.30 -22.11
N ALA A 186 50.70 4.76 -23.34
CA ALA A 186 51.55 5.74 -24.01
C ALA A 186 51.21 7.20 -23.64
N THR A 187 49.95 7.48 -23.33
CA THR A 187 49.43 8.84 -23.11
C THR A 187 49.03 9.11 -21.67
N ASP A 188 48.75 8.07 -20.89
CA ASP A 188 48.42 8.20 -19.47
C ASP A 188 49.67 8.59 -18.67
N ALA A 189 49.69 9.82 -18.15
CA ALA A 189 50.82 10.37 -17.41
C ALA A 189 51.11 9.63 -16.09
N THR A 190 50.17 8.83 -15.59
CA THR A 190 50.37 8.03 -14.37
C THR A 190 51.11 6.73 -14.65
N TRP A 191 51.05 6.22 -15.89
CA TRP A 191 51.74 5.00 -16.30
C TRP A 191 53.20 5.29 -16.68
N THR A 192 54.14 4.75 -15.92
CA THR A 192 55.58 5.08 -16.08
C THR A 192 56.45 3.89 -16.47
N THR A 193 55.89 2.68 -16.47
CA THR A 193 56.60 1.48 -16.95
C THR A 193 56.37 1.29 -18.45
N PRO A 194 57.41 1.34 -19.30
CA PRO A 194 57.24 1.17 -20.75
C PRO A 194 56.55 -0.17 -21.08
N MET A 195 55.54 -0.15 -21.95
CA MET A 195 54.82 -1.35 -22.37
C MET A 195 55.65 -2.18 -23.35
N PRO A 196 56.10 -3.40 -22.99
CA PRO A 196 56.90 -4.24 -23.88
C PRO A 196 56.04 -5.00 -24.90
N ALA A 197 56.70 -5.58 -25.91
CA ALA A 197 56.04 -6.40 -26.92
C ALA A 197 55.48 -7.71 -26.36
N SER A 198 56.14 -8.31 -25.36
CA SER A 198 55.68 -9.51 -24.64
C SER A 198 55.28 -9.13 -23.21
N VAL A 199 54.13 -9.63 -22.76
CA VAL A 199 53.62 -9.48 -21.38
C VAL A 199 53.18 -10.83 -20.82
N TYR A 200 52.98 -10.92 -19.51
CA TYR A 200 52.40 -12.10 -18.87
C TYR A 200 50.90 -11.90 -18.67
N VAL A 201 50.07 -12.83 -19.11
CA VAL A 201 48.61 -12.74 -19.01
C VAL A 201 48.09 -13.97 -18.28
N GLY A 202 47.27 -13.78 -17.25
CA GLY A 202 46.90 -14.89 -16.39
C GLY A 202 45.83 -14.59 -15.34
N LEU A 203 45.58 -15.60 -14.52
CA LEU A 203 44.65 -15.58 -13.40
C LEU A 203 45.44 -15.40 -12.11
N VAL A 204 45.04 -14.46 -11.26
CA VAL A 204 45.62 -14.28 -9.93
C VAL A 204 44.55 -14.41 -8.85
N VAL A 205 44.92 -15.00 -7.72
CA VAL A 205 44.07 -15.09 -6.52
C VAL A 205 44.85 -14.64 -5.30
N THR A 206 44.19 -13.91 -4.39
CA THR A 206 44.72 -13.54 -3.08
C THR A 206 43.66 -13.74 -1.99
N SER A 207 44.06 -14.28 -0.83
CA SER A 207 43.15 -14.49 0.30
C SER A 207 42.75 -13.19 0.99
N HIS A 208 43.54 -12.13 0.83
CA HIS A 208 43.45 -10.89 1.59
C HIS A 208 43.60 -11.14 3.11
N ASP A 209 44.40 -12.14 3.46
CA ASP A 209 44.70 -12.54 4.84
C ASP A 209 45.90 -13.48 4.84
N ASN A 210 46.99 -13.09 5.50
CA ASN A 210 48.23 -13.86 5.57
C ASN A 210 48.38 -14.66 6.88
N ALA A 211 47.29 -14.90 7.61
CA ALA A 211 47.29 -15.79 8.77
C ALA A 211 47.46 -17.27 8.37
N ALA A 212 47.95 -18.10 9.29
CA ALA A 212 48.04 -19.55 9.06
C ALA A 212 46.64 -20.16 8.82
N GLY A 213 46.52 -20.95 7.76
CA GLY A 213 45.24 -21.52 7.30
C GLY A 213 44.33 -20.55 6.51
N ALA A 214 44.73 -19.30 6.32
CA ALA A 214 43.97 -18.30 5.57
C ALA A 214 44.17 -18.47 4.05
N ILE A 215 43.35 -19.33 3.44
CA ILE A 215 43.48 -19.71 2.03
C ILE A 215 42.23 -19.30 1.25
N ALA A 216 42.43 -18.71 0.07
CA ALA A 216 41.39 -18.52 -0.93
C ALA A 216 41.45 -19.59 -2.01
N THR A 217 40.28 -19.93 -2.55
CA THR A 217 40.09 -20.86 -3.66
C THR A 217 39.16 -20.20 -4.68
N ALA A 218 39.67 -20.00 -5.89
CA ALA A 218 38.87 -19.52 -7.03
C ALA A 218 38.78 -20.63 -8.08
N THR A 219 37.58 -20.84 -8.60
CA THR A 219 37.32 -21.73 -9.73
C THR A 219 36.96 -20.91 -10.95
N PHE A 220 37.66 -21.16 -12.05
CA PHE A 220 37.47 -20.51 -13.34
C PHE A 220 37.13 -21.55 -14.41
N ASP A 221 36.45 -21.14 -15.48
CA ASP A 221 36.35 -21.90 -16.71
C ASP A 221 36.36 -20.99 -17.95
N ASP A 222 36.40 -21.61 -19.13
CA ASP A 222 36.37 -20.94 -20.45
C ASP A 222 37.44 -19.83 -20.62
N LEU A 223 38.64 -20.06 -20.08
CA LEU A 223 39.80 -19.21 -20.33
C LEU A 223 40.21 -19.34 -21.81
N GLN A 224 40.00 -18.27 -22.58
CA GLN A 224 40.29 -18.28 -24.02
C GLN A 224 40.82 -16.93 -24.53
N PHE A 225 41.75 -17.02 -25.48
CA PHE A 225 42.17 -15.89 -26.30
C PHE A 225 41.28 -15.82 -27.54
N LEU A 226 40.56 -14.71 -27.69
CA LEU A 226 39.63 -14.50 -28.80
C LEU A 226 40.38 -14.15 -30.08
N THR A 227 39.84 -14.60 -31.21
CA THR A 227 40.38 -14.25 -32.53
C THR A 227 39.86 -12.88 -32.94
N PRO A 228 40.73 -11.94 -33.41
CA PRO A 228 40.28 -10.63 -33.88
C PRO A 228 39.27 -10.74 -35.03
N ALA A 229 38.17 -10.01 -34.91
CA ALA A 229 37.06 -10.02 -35.86
C ALA A 229 36.35 -8.66 -35.92
N ALA A 230 36.12 -8.17 -37.14
CA ALA A 230 35.42 -6.90 -37.37
C ALA A 230 33.93 -6.99 -36.96
N PRO A 231 33.31 -5.86 -36.55
CA PRO A 231 31.88 -5.82 -36.24
C PRO A 231 31.05 -6.17 -37.48
N THR A 232 29.96 -6.89 -37.27
CA THR A 232 28.94 -7.17 -38.30
C THR A 232 27.58 -6.77 -37.76
N ILE A 233 26.79 -6.08 -38.59
CA ILE A 233 25.42 -5.65 -38.24
C ILE A 233 24.46 -6.80 -38.52
N VAL A 234 23.69 -7.17 -37.49
CA VAL A 234 22.60 -8.16 -37.57
C VAL A 234 21.30 -7.45 -37.95
N THR A 235 21.03 -6.30 -37.34
CA THR A 235 19.83 -5.50 -37.58
C THR A 235 20.22 -4.03 -37.74
N SER A 236 19.92 -3.44 -38.88
CA SER A 236 20.07 -2.00 -39.11
C SER A 236 18.90 -1.23 -38.46
N PRO A 237 19.07 0.07 -38.14
CA PRO A 237 17.96 0.90 -37.71
C PRO A 237 16.85 0.92 -38.75
N ALA A 238 15.61 0.94 -38.28
CA ALA A 238 14.43 1.01 -39.13
C ALA A 238 14.02 2.47 -39.36
N SER A 239 13.51 2.77 -40.56
CA SER A 239 12.84 4.04 -40.84
C SER A 239 11.61 4.19 -39.95
N LEU A 240 11.33 5.42 -39.53
CA LEU A 240 10.23 5.74 -38.61
C LEU A 240 9.32 6.79 -39.24
N THR A 241 8.05 6.74 -38.88
CA THR A 241 7.09 7.83 -39.12
C THR A 241 6.58 8.29 -37.77
N VAL A 242 6.77 9.58 -37.47
CA VAL A 242 6.50 10.18 -36.16
C VAL A 242 5.82 11.53 -36.39
N ASN A 243 4.85 11.90 -35.55
CA ASN A 243 4.26 13.23 -35.62
C ASN A 243 5.28 14.29 -35.15
N GLU A 244 5.18 15.52 -35.65
CA GLU A 244 5.98 16.65 -35.15
C GLU A 244 5.82 16.83 -33.63
N GLY A 245 6.89 17.19 -32.93
CA GLY A 245 6.89 17.36 -31.47
C GLY A 245 7.12 16.09 -30.64
N TYR A 246 7.10 14.89 -31.25
CA TYR A 246 7.31 13.61 -30.56
C TYR A 246 8.76 13.11 -30.68
N SER A 247 9.12 12.08 -29.91
CA SER A 247 10.46 11.47 -29.95
C SER A 247 10.58 10.35 -30.99
N ALA A 248 11.79 10.18 -31.53
CA ALA A 248 12.12 9.12 -32.48
C ALA A 248 13.34 8.32 -31.99
N THR A 249 13.20 6.99 -31.88
CA THR A 249 14.25 6.11 -31.32
C THR A 249 14.78 5.15 -32.38
N PHE A 250 16.07 5.22 -32.67
CA PHE A 250 16.77 4.34 -33.59
C PHE A 250 17.68 3.37 -32.84
N THR A 251 17.69 2.10 -33.23
CA THR A 251 18.50 1.06 -32.59
C THR A 251 19.22 0.22 -33.64
N VAL A 252 20.47 -0.17 -33.35
CA VAL A 252 21.26 -1.12 -34.15
C VAL A 252 21.56 -2.36 -33.33
N VAL A 253 21.63 -3.52 -34.00
CA VAL A 253 22.07 -4.78 -33.37
C VAL A 253 23.27 -5.32 -34.13
N ILE A 254 24.33 -5.69 -33.40
CA ILE A 254 25.54 -6.32 -33.96
C ILE A 254 25.68 -7.76 -33.47
N ASN A 255 26.53 -8.54 -34.14
CA ASN A 255 26.86 -9.89 -33.67
C ASN A 255 27.95 -9.84 -32.58
N GLU A 256 27.52 -9.65 -31.33
CA GLU A 256 28.42 -9.53 -30.18
C GLU A 256 29.18 -10.83 -29.84
N ALA A 257 28.66 -11.98 -30.26
CA ALA A 257 29.27 -13.29 -29.98
C ALA A 257 30.59 -13.52 -30.74
N THR A 258 30.80 -12.82 -31.86
CA THR A 258 31.97 -13.00 -32.72
C THR A 258 32.84 -11.76 -32.84
N VAL A 259 32.43 -10.61 -32.29
CA VAL A 259 33.19 -9.36 -32.42
C VAL A 259 34.33 -9.29 -31.39
N SER A 260 35.53 -8.96 -31.87
CA SER A 260 36.73 -8.89 -31.03
C SER A 260 37.77 -7.95 -31.64
N PRO A 261 38.23 -6.92 -30.92
CA PRO A 261 37.69 -6.38 -29.65
C PRO A 261 36.25 -5.85 -29.78
N LEU A 262 35.59 -5.53 -28.67
CA LEU A 262 34.26 -4.90 -28.69
C LEU A 262 34.29 -3.54 -29.43
N PRO A 263 33.23 -3.18 -30.18
CA PRO A 263 33.26 -2.00 -31.03
C PRO A 263 32.73 -0.72 -30.35
N HIS A 264 33.08 0.42 -30.94
CA HIS A 264 32.54 1.75 -30.67
C HIS A 264 31.46 2.11 -31.69
N TYR A 265 30.41 2.81 -31.26
CA TYR A 265 29.32 3.31 -32.11
C TYR A 265 29.47 4.81 -32.36
N GLN A 266 29.08 5.28 -33.54
CA GLN A 266 28.92 6.70 -33.85
C GLN A 266 27.71 6.87 -34.75
N TRP A 267 26.65 7.50 -34.23
CA TRP A 267 25.47 7.85 -35.04
C TRP A 267 25.73 9.08 -35.90
N THR A 268 25.08 9.11 -37.05
CA THR A 268 25.12 10.19 -38.03
C THR A 268 23.71 10.60 -38.41
N LYS A 269 23.50 11.90 -38.64
CA LYS A 269 22.31 12.47 -39.28
C LYS A 269 22.75 13.07 -40.62
N ASP A 270 22.18 12.59 -41.71
CA ASP A 270 22.53 13.00 -43.08
C ASP A 270 24.04 12.92 -43.38
N GLY A 271 24.69 11.90 -42.80
CA GLY A 271 26.12 11.65 -42.95
C GLY A 271 27.03 12.49 -42.04
N THR A 272 26.48 13.35 -41.17
CA THR A 272 27.25 14.14 -40.19
C THR A 272 27.17 13.49 -38.81
N ASP A 273 28.31 13.37 -38.11
CA ASP A 273 28.37 12.78 -36.76
C ASP A 273 27.51 13.55 -35.75
N ILE A 274 26.72 12.80 -34.98
CA ILE A 274 25.94 13.33 -33.85
C ILE A 274 26.81 13.23 -32.60
N ALA A 275 27.16 14.37 -32.01
CA ALA A 275 28.00 14.41 -30.80
C ALA A 275 27.37 13.61 -29.64
N GLY A 276 28.17 12.77 -28.99
CA GLY A 276 27.74 11.97 -27.83
C GLY A 276 26.86 10.75 -28.15
N ALA A 277 26.42 10.57 -29.41
CA ALA A 277 25.61 9.43 -29.82
C ALA A 277 26.49 8.21 -30.10
N ASN A 278 26.96 7.56 -29.02
CA ASN A 278 28.01 6.54 -29.06
C ASN A 278 27.58 5.17 -28.49
N THR A 279 26.28 4.93 -28.42
CA THR A 279 25.68 3.66 -27.95
C THR A 279 24.90 2.97 -29.08
N ALA A 280 24.41 1.76 -28.83
CA ALA A 280 23.62 1.00 -29.78
C ALA A 280 22.22 1.60 -30.07
N THR A 281 21.77 2.59 -29.27
CA THR A 281 20.47 3.25 -29.40
C THR A 281 20.63 4.77 -29.39
N TYR A 282 20.02 5.45 -30.35
CA TYR A 282 19.94 6.91 -30.40
C TYR A 282 18.49 7.38 -30.29
N VAL A 283 18.23 8.34 -29.41
CA VAL A 283 16.91 8.96 -29.23
C VAL A 283 17.00 10.42 -29.68
N LEU A 284 16.24 10.76 -30.72
CA LEU A 284 15.96 12.14 -31.09
C LEU A 284 14.78 12.63 -30.23
N GLY A 285 15.00 13.69 -29.45
CA GLY A 285 14.06 14.18 -28.44
C GLY A 285 12.72 14.66 -29.01
N ARG A 286 12.72 15.77 -29.76
CA ARG A 286 11.55 16.26 -30.49
C ARG A 286 11.86 16.35 -31.97
N THR A 287 10.99 15.76 -32.78
CA THR A 287 10.98 15.93 -34.22
C THR A 287 10.46 17.33 -34.56
N ALA A 288 11.18 18.04 -35.41
CA ALA A 288 10.68 19.25 -36.07
C ALA A 288 10.32 18.92 -37.53
N ALA A 289 9.51 19.75 -38.18
CA ALA A 289 9.25 19.65 -39.62
C ALA A 289 10.56 19.63 -40.45
N ALA A 290 11.62 20.30 -39.97
CA ALA A 290 12.94 20.29 -40.60
C ALA A 290 13.68 18.95 -40.50
N ASP A 291 13.23 18.03 -39.64
CA ASP A 291 13.78 16.68 -39.54
C ASP A 291 13.17 15.71 -40.57
N ASP A 292 12.08 16.09 -41.25
CA ASP A 292 11.44 15.25 -42.27
C ASP A 292 12.42 14.90 -43.40
N GLY A 293 12.52 13.62 -43.71
CA GLY A 293 13.44 13.08 -44.71
C GLY A 293 14.88 12.88 -44.23
N SER A 294 15.23 13.28 -43.00
CA SER A 294 16.57 13.05 -42.44
C SER A 294 16.91 11.56 -42.40
N VAL A 295 18.15 11.21 -42.69
CA VAL A 295 18.63 9.82 -42.70
C VAL A 295 19.59 9.58 -41.53
N PHE A 296 19.21 8.63 -40.66
CA PHE A 296 20.00 8.20 -39.51
C PHE A 296 20.76 6.90 -39.82
N ALA A 297 22.06 6.90 -39.62
CA ALA A 297 22.89 5.70 -39.77
C ALA A 297 23.94 5.66 -38.66
N VAL A 298 24.43 4.46 -38.33
CA VAL A 298 25.46 4.27 -37.32
C VAL A 298 26.68 3.56 -37.88
N LYS A 299 27.85 4.12 -37.60
CA LYS A 299 29.13 3.49 -37.89
C LYS A 299 29.63 2.77 -36.64
N VAL A 300 29.88 1.47 -36.77
CA VAL A 300 30.38 0.60 -35.72
C VAL A 300 31.82 0.21 -36.05
N THR A 301 32.76 0.50 -35.16
CA THR A 301 34.21 0.39 -35.45
C THR A 301 34.95 -0.32 -34.32
N ASN A 302 35.84 -1.25 -34.67
CA ASN A 302 36.88 -1.78 -33.78
C ASN A 302 38.23 -1.81 -34.53
N PRO A 303 39.36 -2.17 -33.87
CA PRO A 303 40.66 -2.26 -34.54
C PRO A 303 40.71 -3.27 -35.70
N SER A 304 39.83 -4.27 -35.71
CA SER A 304 39.73 -5.29 -36.76
C SER A 304 38.96 -4.80 -38.00
N GLY A 305 38.22 -3.69 -37.91
CA GLY A 305 37.50 -3.07 -39.02
C GLY A 305 36.31 -2.20 -38.60
N SER A 306 35.60 -1.67 -39.59
CA SER A 306 34.37 -0.90 -39.36
C SER A 306 33.26 -1.30 -40.31
N VAL A 307 32.02 -1.22 -39.85
CA VAL A 307 30.80 -1.44 -40.63
C VAL A 307 29.85 -0.26 -40.39
N THR A 308 29.15 0.18 -41.44
CA THR A 308 28.11 1.22 -41.33
C THR A 308 26.75 0.60 -41.62
N SER A 309 25.74 0.97 -40.84
CA SER A 309 24.38 0.47 -41.03
C SER A 309 23.75 0.97 -42.33
N ALA A 310 22.66 0.33 -42.76
CA ALA A 310 21.74 1.00 -43.68
C ALA A 310 21.18 2.27 -43.00
N GLY A 311 20.88 3.28 -43.81
CA GLY A 311 20.25 4.51 -43.34
C GLY A 311 18.75 4.29 -43.08
N ALA A 312 18.28 4.78 -41.95
CA ALA A 312 16.87 4.85 -41.57
C ALA A 312 16.35 6.26 -41.84
N THR A 313 15.32 6.39 -42.67
CA THR A 313 14.67 7.67 -42.94
C THR A 313 13.66 7.98 -41.83
N LEU A 314 13.71 9.20 -41.31
CA LEU A 314 12.64 9.75 -40.48
C LEU A 314 11.63 10.47 -41.37
N THR A 315 10.37 10.06 -41.31
CA THR A 315 9.24 10.81 -41.86
C THR A 315 8.55 11.53 -40.71
N VAL A 316 8.45 12.86 -40.79
CA VAL A 316 7.73 13.67 -39.81
C VAL A 316 6.37 14.07 -40.38
N ILE A 317 5.29 13.72 -39.69
CA ILE A 317 3.94 14.18 -40.04
C ILE A 317 3.76 15.55 -39.39
N ALA A 318 3.65 16.59 -40.22
CA ALA A 318 3.45 17.97 -39.78
C ALA A 318 2.15 18.11 -38.99
N ASP A 319 2.22 18.83 -37.87
CA ASP A 319 1.04 19.16 -37.08
C ASP A 319 0.32 20.38 -37.68
N ASN A 320 -0.99 20.26 -37.85
CA ASN A 320 -1.85 21.34 -38.35
C ASN A 320 -3.05 21.60 -37.42
N GLU A 321 -3.09 20.95 -36.25
CA GLU A 321 -4.09 21.21 -35.24
C GLU A 321 -3.62 22.38 -34.37
N ALA A 322 -4.55 23.25 -33.96
CA ALA A 322 -4.21 24.38 -33.10
C ALA A 322 -4.41 23.98 -31.63
N PRO A 323 -3.61 24.52 -30.70
CA PRO A 323 -3.75 24.21 -29.29
C PRO A 323 -5.10 24.72 -28.77
N THR A 324 -5.70 23.96 -27.87
CA THR A 324 -6.95 24.31 -27.17
C THR A 324 -6.73 24.31 -25.65
N LEU A 325 -7.63 24.95 -24.90
CA LEU A 325 -7.59 24.94 -23.44
C LEU A 325 -8.17 23.63 -22.93
N SER A 326 -7.36 22.83 -22.25
CA SER A 326 -7.77 21.56 -21.65
C SER A 326 -8.22 21.70 -20.20
N ALA A 327 -7.55 22.54 -19.42
CA ALA A 327 -7.89 22.80 -18.02
C ALA A 327 -7.32 24.14 -17.57
N VAL A 328 -8.01 24.82 -16.65
CA VAL A 328 -7.51 26.00 -15.95
C VAL A 328 -7.85 25.86 -14.48
N THR A 329 -6.84 26.01 -13.62
CA THR A 329 -7.03 25.95 -12.16
C THR A 329 -6.36 27.13 -11.48
N GLY A 330 -6.96 27.59 -10.37
CA GLY A 330 -6.37 28.61 -9.51
C GLY A 330 -5.25 28.04 -8.63
N SER A 331 -4.98 28.72 -7.51
CA SER A 331 -4.04 28.24 -6.50
C SER A 331 -4.51 28.65 -5.10
N ALA A 332 -4.10 27.89 -4.08
CA ALA A 332 -4.38 28.19 -2.67
C ALA A 332 -3.85 29.55 -2.19
N VAL A 333 -2.87 30.12 -2.91
CA VAL A 333 -2.29 31.44 -2.63
C VAL A 333 -2.96 32.57 -3.43
N PHE A 334 -3.95 32.26 -4.28
CA PHE A 334 -4.77 33.23 -5.02
C PHE A 334 -4.00 34.23 -5.90
N THR A 335 -2.75 33.93 -6.25
CA THR A 335 -1.88 34.81 -7.06
C THR A 335 -1.31 34.09 -8.29
N LYS A 336 -1.70 32.83 -8.49
CA LYS A 336 -1.31 32.02 -9.64
C LYS A 336 -2.52 31.35 -10.29
N VAL A 337 -2.44 31.15 -11.60
CA VAL A 337 -3.39 30.33 -12.39
C VAL A 337 -2.57 29.37 -13.25
N LYS A 338 -2.86 28.07 -13.17
CA LYS A 338 -2.28 27.03 -14.02
C LYS A 338 -3.18 26.83 -15.24
N VAL A 339 -2.61 26.98 -16.44
CA VAL A 339 -3.30 26.84 -17.72
C VAL A 339 -2.70 25.65 -18.45
N THR A 340 -3.51 24.63 -18.73
CA THR A 340 -3.11 23.43 -19.44
C THR A 340 -3.70 23.44 -20.84
N PHE A 341 -2.83 23.36 -21.85
CA PHE A 341 -3.18 23.25 -23.25
C PHE A 341 -3.30 21.78 -23.70
N SER A 342 -3.99 21.53 -24.81
CA SER A 342 -4.15 20.19 -25.41
C SER A 342 -2.84 19.55 -25.88
N GLU A 343 -1.80 20.35 -26.06
CA GLU A 343 -0.52 19.97 -26.65
C GLU A 343 0.59 20.96 -26.22
N PRO A 344 1.88 20.62 -26.41
CA PRO A 344 2.99 21.52 -26.13
C PRO A 344 2.85 22.87 -26.84
N VAL A 345 3.12 23.97 -26.12
CA VAL A 345 3.01 25.33 -26.66
C VAL A 345 4.37 25.98 -26.82
N ASP A 346 4.51 26.84 -27.84
CA ASP A 346 5.76 27.58 -28.08
C ASP A 346 5.98 28.61 -26.97
N PRO A 347 7.09 28.53 -26.20
CA PRO A 347 7.40 29.51 -25.17
C PRO A 347 7.40 30.95 -25.68
N ALA A 348 7.77 31.19 -26.94
CA ALA A 348 7.83 32.54 -27.51
C ALA A 348 6.47 33.25 -27.54
N THR A 349 5.37 32.50 -27.57
CA THR A 349 4.01 33.04 -27.54
C THR A 349 3.29 32.73 -26.22
N ALA A 350 3.54 31.58 -25.62
CA ALA A 350 2.93 31.13 -24.37
C ALA A 350 3.42 31.90 -23.12
N GLU A 351 4.67 32.40 -23.12
CA GLU A 351 5.20 33.17 -21.98
C GLU A 351 4.92 34.68 -22.08
N VAL A 352 4.07 35.10 -23.03
CA VAL A 352 3.67 36.49 -23.21
C VAL A 352 2.42 36.79 -22.37
N ALA A 353 2.57 37.43 -21.22
CA ALA A 353 1.45 37.74 -20.31
C ALA A 353 0.26 38.44 -20.98
N ALA A 354 0.49 39.29 -21.98
CA ALA A 354 -0.56 40.01 -22.71
C ALA A 354 -1.49 39.11 -23.55
N ASN A 355 -1.11 37.85 -23.76
CA ASN A 355 -1.94 36.84 -24.43
C ASN A 355 -3.02 36.26 -23.52
N TYR A 356 -3.02 36.61 -22.23
CA TYR A 356 -3.94 36.10 -21.21
C TYR A 356 -4.68 37.25 -20.53
N SER A 357 -5.97 37.06 -20.27
CA SER A 357 -6.76 38.00 -19.45
C SER A 357 -7.80 37.26 -18.62
N LEU A 358 -8.15 37.82 -17.47
CA LEU A 358 -9.11 37.26 -16.52
C LEU A 358 -10.22 38.27 -16.25
N THR A 359 -11.44 37.79 -16.02
CA THR A 359 -12.55 38.62 -15.53
C THR A 359 -12.36 38.97 -14.05
N GLY A 360 -13.33 39.68 -13.44
CA GLY A 360 -13.27 40.00 -12.00
C GLY A 360 -12.24 41.05 -11.60
N GLY A 361 -11.65 41.76 -12.56
CA GLY A 361 -10.61 42.78 -12.31
C GLY A 361 -9.23 42.20 -11.97
N VAL A 362 -9.03 40.89 -12.14
CA VAL A 362 -7.75 40.22 -11.95
C VAL A 362 -6.82 40.53 -13.12
N THR A 363 -5.59 40.96 -12.82
CA THR A 363 -4.56 41.29 -13.82
C THR A 363 -3.53 40.17 -13.92
N VAL A 364 -3.01 39.93 -15.12
CA VAL A 364 -1.92 38.97 -15.38
C VAL A 364 -0.62 39.76 -15.56
N SER A 365 0.37 39.51 -14.71
CA SER A 365 1.66 40.23 -14.72
C SER A 365 2.79 39.42 -15.37
N ALA A 366 2.71 38.10 -15.37
CA ALA A 366 3.66 37.20 -16.00
C ALA A 366 2.98 35.90 -16.46
N ALA A 367 3.55 35.26 -17.47
CA ALA A 367 3.21 33.91 -17.92
C ALA A 367 4.53 33.16 -18.13
N GLN A 368 4.61 31.91 -17.68
CA GLN A 368 5.82 31.10 -17.81
C GLN A 368 5.43 29.64 -18.01
N LEU A 369 6.15 28.89 -18.85
CA LEU A 369 5.98 27.44 -18.88
C LEU A 369 6.30 26.84 -17.52
N ALA A 370 5.50 25.85 -17.11
CA ALA A 370 5.70 25.13 -15.85
C ALA A 370 7.01 24.33 -15.85
N VAL A 371 7.44 23.87 -17.03
CA VAL A 371 8.67 23.10 -17.25
C VAL A 371 9.38 23.58 -18.52
N PRO A 372 10.70 23.34 -18.68
CA PRO A 372 11.40 23.74 -19.90
C PRO A 372 10.80 23.11 -21.16
N SER A 373 10.69 23.88 -22.24
CA SER A 373 10.26 23.35 -23.55
C SER A 373 11.06 22.11 -23.96
N GLY A 374 10.38 21.08 -24.46
CA GLY A 374 11.00 19.80 -24.79
C GLY A 374 10.87 18.73 -23.70
N THR A 375 10.37 19.11 -22.52
CA THR A 375 10.15 18.17 -21.40
C THR A 375 8.66 17.81 -21.28
N PRO A 376 8.33 16.60 -20.78
CA PRO A 376 6.94 16.25 -20.49
C PRO A 376 6.28 17.29 -19.56
N GLY A 377 5.15 17.86 -19.97
CA GLY A 377 4.41 18.88 -19.22
C GLY A 377 4.55 20.32 -19.73
N ASP A 378 5.30 20.54 -20.82
CA ASP A 378 5.45 21.88 -21.43
C ASP A 378 4.23 22.34 -22.24
N ASN A 379 3.10 21.66 -22.09
CA ASN A 379 1.77 22.14 -22.44
C ASN A 379 1.12 22.93 -21.29
N VAL A 380 1.85 23.20 -20.19
CA VAL A 380 1.33 23.91 -19.02
C VAL A 380 2.03 25.26 -18.86
N VAL A 381 1.23 26.32 -18.72
CA VAL A 381 1.67 27.69 -18.44
C VAL A 381 1.16 28.12 -17.06
N ILE A 382 2.04 28.67 -16.23
CA ILE A 382 1.70 29.29 -14.95
C ILE A 382 1.63 30.80 -15.14
N LEU A 383 0.45 31.36 -14.91
CA LEU A 383 0.22 32.80 -14.89
C LEU A 383 0.47 33.33 -13.47
N THR A 384 1.17 34.45 -13.37
CA THR A 384 1.21 35.26 -12.15
C THR A 384 0.15 36.34 -12.25
N THR A 385 -0.70 36.44 -11.23
CA THR A 385 -1.84 37.34 -11.21
C THR A 385 -1.80 38.28 -10.01
N SER A 386 -2.59 39.36 -10.06
CA SER A 386 -3.01 40.04 -8.83
C SER A 386 -3.82 39.09 -7.93
N GLN A 387 -3.97 39.46 -6.65
CA GLN A 387 -4.81 38.72 -5.69
C GLN A 387 -6.20 38.42 -6.28
N GLN A 388 -6.54 37.14 -6.34
CA GLN A 388 -7.84 36.65 -6.76
C GLN A 388 -8.80 36.64 -5.56
N PRO A 389 -10.08 36.99 -5.76
CA PRO A 389 -11.09 36.85 -4.71
C PRO A 389 -11.38 35.36 -4.43
N GLU A 390 -11.69 35.01 -3.18
CA GLU A 390 -12.04 33.64 -2.77
C GLU A 390 -13.39 33.19 -3.37
N GLY A 391 -13.51 31.90 -3.72
CA GLY A 391 -14.77 31.28 -4.17
C GLY A 391 -15.50 31.95 -5.33
N THR A 392 -14.77 32.65 -6.19
CA THR A 392 -15.33 33.47 -7.26
C THR A 392 -15.10 32.81 -8.61
N MET A 393 -16.16 32.76 -9.44
CA MET A 393 -16.06 32.31 -10.82
C MET A 393 -15.31 33.35 -11.67
N LEU A 394 -14.20 32.93 -12.28
CA LEU A 394 -13.40 33.71 -13.21
C LEU A 394 -13.42 33.08 -14.60
N THR A 395 -13.30 33.91 -15.63
CA THR A 395 -13.17 33.47 -17.02
C THR A 395 -11.80 33.86 -17.53
N LEU A 396 -10.96 32.89 -17.85
CA LEU A 396 -9.72 33.10 -18.60
C LEU A 396 -10.06 33.30 -20.07
N THR A 397 -9.43 34.28 -20.72
CA THR A 397 -9.43 34.45 -22.18
C THR A 397 -7.98 34.41 -22.67
N VAL A 398 -7.71 33.55 -23.67
CA VAL A 398 -6.39 33.34 -24.27
C VAL A 398 -6.42 33.71 -25.75
N SER A 399 -5.34 34.32 -26.25
CA SER A 399 -5.17 34.68 -27.68
C SER A 399 -3.71 34.65 -28.09
N ASN A 400 -3.43 34.37 -29.38
CA ASN A 400 -2.09 34.39 -29.98
C ASN A 400 -1.06 33.39 -29.42
N VAL A 401 -1.46 32.46 -28.57
CA VAL A 401 -0.61 31.33 -28.16
C VAL A 401 -0.55 30.32 -29.31
N THR A 402 0.64 29.85 -29.64
CA THR A 402 0.87 28.85 -30.70
C THR A 402 1.39 27.55 -30.09
N ASP A 403 1.13 26.43 -30.77
CA ASP A 403 1.86 25.19 -30.52
C ASP A 403 3.32 25.30 -31.00
N ILE A 404 4.07 24.21 -30.90
CA ILE A 404 5.45 24.11 -31.40
C ILE A 404 5.52 24.16 -32.94
N ALA A 405 4.46 23.75 -33.65
CA ALA A 405 4.39 23.77 -35.12
C ALA A 405 4.00 25.15 -35.70
N GLY A 406 3.60 26.09 -34.85
CA GLY A 406 3.20 27.45 -35.21
C GLY A 406 1.69 27.63 -35.46
N ASN A 407 0.86 26.64 -35.16
CA ASN A 407 -0.60 26.76 -35.23
C ASN A 407 -1.10 27.58 -34.04
N ALA A 408 -1.84 28.66 -34.31
CA ALA A 408 -2.34 29.55 -33.26
C ALA A 408 -3.68 29.09 -32.69
N ILE A 409 -3.83 29.14 -31.36
CA ILE A 409 -5.10 28.95 -30.67
C ILE A 409 -6.20 29.83 -31.27
N ALA A 410 -7.42 29.32 -31.32
CA ALA A 410 -8.58 30.10 -31.75
C ALA A 410 -8.69 31.40 -30.95
N ALA A 411 -8.82 32.53 -31.66
CA ALA A 411 -8.82 33.85 -31.04
C ALA A 411 -9.97 34.01 -30.03
N GLY A 412 -9.66 34.50 -28.83
CA GLY A 412 -10.64 34.66 -27.76
C GLY A 412 -11.11 33.35 -27.12
N SER A 413 -10.29 32.29 -27.15
CA SER A 413 -10.61 31.04 -26.45
C SER A 413 -10.78 31.28 -24.96
N THR A 414 -11.88 30.80 -24.39
CA THR A 414 -12.23 31.03 -22.98
C THR A 414 -12.32 29.74 -22.18
N PHE A 415 -12.04 29.84 -20.88
CA PHE A 415 -12.27 28.77 -19.89
C PHE A 415 -12.77 29.38 -18.57
N GLU A 416 -13.83 28.81 -18.01
CA GLU A 416 -14.38 29.23 -16.71
C GLU A 416 -13.87 28.33 -15.60
N PHE A 417 -13.46 28.92 -14.48
CA PHE A 417 -13.05 28.21 -13.28
C PHE A 417 -13.36 29.05 -12.04
N SER A 418 -13.66 28.39 -10.93
CA SER A 418 -13.84 29.03 -9.63
C SER A 418 -12.53 29.06 -8.84
N THR A 419 -12.27 30.14 -8.12
CA THR A 419 -11.11 30.23 -7.24
C THR A 419 -11.30 29.37 -5.99
N TRP A 420 -10.20 29.08 -5.30
CA TRP A 420 -10.20 28.19 -4.14
C TRP A 420 -11.08 28.73 -3.01
N ILE A 421 -11.57 27.82 -2.16
CA ILE A 421 -12.44 28.16 -1.03
C ILE A 421 -11.89 27.65 0.29
N TRP A 422 -12.16 28.38 1.37
CA TRP A 422 -11.74 27.99 2.70
C TRP A 422 -12.60 26.87 3.30
N LYS A 423 -11.94 25.82 3.79
CA LYS A 423 -12.55 24.76 4.60
C LYS A 423 -11.87 24.71 5.97
N GLU A 424 -12.60 25.17 6.99
CA GLU A 424 -12.16 25.10 8.39
C GLU A 424 -12.19 23.65 8.92
N GLY A 425 -11.30 23.34 9.86
CA GLY A 425 -11.30 22.07 10.58
C GLY A 425 -10.70 20.88 9.84
N MET A 426 -10.09 21.11 8.68
CA MET A 426 -9.55 20.05 7.82
C MET A 426 -8.09 20.32 7.45
N ALA A 427 -7.32 19.25 7.33
CA ALA A 427 -6.02 19.18 6.68
C ALA A 427 -6.14 18.40 5.37
N LEU A 428 -5.45 18.85 4.32
CA LEU A 428 -5.36 18.14 3.05
C LEU A 428 -4.31 17.05 3.16
N HIS A 429 -4.66 15.84 2.74
CA HIS A 429 -3.77 14.69 2.68
C HIS A 429 -3.60 14.27 1.21
N GLU A 430 -2.37 14.27 0.74
CA GLU A 430 -1.99 13.84 -0.60
C GLU A 430 -1.05 12.63 -0.48
N PHE A 431 -1.31 11.59 -1.28
CA PHE A 431 -0.64 10.29 -1.15
C PHE A 431 -0.07 9.82 -2.50
N TRP A 432 1.14 9.26 -2.49
CA TRP A 432 1.83 8.71 -3.65
C TRP A 432 2.25 7.25 -3.38
N GLU A 433 1.67 6.32 -4.12
CA GLU A 433 2.05 4.90 -4.06
C GLU A 433 3.40 4.63 -4.75
N GLY A 434 4.08 3.55 -4.33
CA GLY A 434 5.26 3.03 -5.02
C GLY A 434 6.50 3.89 -4.80
N ALA A 435 6.76 4.26 -3.55
CA ALA A 435 8.02 4.90 -3.16
C ALA A 435 9.20 4.03 -3.58
N THR A 436 10.19 4.64 -4.24
CA THR A 436 11.40 3.95 -4.69
C THR A 436 12.52 3.98 -3.65
N ALA A 437 12.38 4.86 -2.65
CA ALA A 437 13.28 4.99 -1.52
C ALA A 437 12.54 5.54 -0.29
N ASN A 438 13.05 5.19 0.89
CA ASN A 438 12.55 5.70 2.17
C ASN A 438 13.35 6.96 2.58
N ASP A 439 13.19 8.05 1.82
CA ASP A 439 13.78 9.35 2.14
C ASP A 439 13.03 10.52 1.46
N ILE A 440 12.99 11.68 2.13
CA ILE A 440 12.28 12.87 1.64
C ILE A 440 12.93 13.51 0.39
N PRO A 441 14.27 13.55 0.22
CA PRO A 441 14.87 14.07 -1.01
C PRO A 441 14.43 13.32 -2.27
N THR A 442 14.34 11.99 -2.22
CA THR A 442 13.85 11.18 -3.35
C THR A 442 12.36 11.42 -3.59
N PHE A 443 11.55 11.58 -2.53
CA PHE A 443 10.15 11.98 -2.65
C PHE A 443 9.99 13.31 -3.39
N ILE A 444 10.70 14.35 -2.97
CA ILE A 444 10.62 15.69 -3.58
C ILE A 444 11.15 15.69 -5.03
N ALA A 445 12.11 14.81 -5.34
CA ALA A 445 12.67 14.67 -6.68
C ALA A 445 11.80 13.84 -7.64
N ASP A 446 10.77 13.15 -7.14
CA ASP A 446 9.88 12.34 -7.98
C ASP A 446 9.09 13.25 -8.96
N PRO A 447 9.07 12.94 -10.27
CA PRO A 447 8.37 13.76 -11.27
C PRO A 447 6.86 13.91 -11.03
N ARG A 448 6.23 13.06 -10.22
CA ARG A 448 4.82 13.15 -9.83
C ARG A 448 4.58 14.15 -8.71
N TYR A 449 5.59 14.51 -7.92
CA TYR A 449 5.45 15.50 -6.85
C TYR A 449 5.66 16.92 -7.41
N PRO A 450 4.86 17.92 -6.99
CA PRO A 450 3.72 17.84 -6.05
C PRO A 450 2.36 17.62 -6.72
N ASP A 451 2.30 17.58 -8.06
CA ASP A 451 1.06 17.82 -8.80
C ASP A 451 0.26 16.56 -9.17
N SER A 452 0.79 15.37 -8.94
CA SER A 452 0.18 14.09 -9.36
C SER A 452 0.15 13.05 -8.23
N PRO A 453 -0.53 13.35 -7.10
CA PRO A 453 -0.80 12.34 -6.09
C PRO A 453 -1.64 11.20 -6.65
N THR A 454 -1.44 10.00 -6.13
CA THR A 454 -2.26 8.81 -6.42
C THR A 454 -3.69 9.02 -5.95
N TRP A 455 -3.87 9.64 -4.78
CA TRP A 455 -5.16 10.09 -4.30
C TRP A 455 -5.01 11.27 -3.35
N VAL A 456 -6.10 12.01 -3.16
CA VAL A 456 -6.20 13.11 -2.20
C VAL A 456 -7.39 12.89 -1.28
N GLY A 457 -7.27 13.32 -0.03
CA GLY A 457 -8.30 13.20 0.99
C GLY A 457 -8.23 14.32 2.01
N LEU A 458 -9.21 14.37 2.90
CA LEU A 458 -9.25 15.33 4.00
C LEU A 458 -9.20 14.62 5.34
N GLU A 459 -8.35 15.10 6.22
CA GLU A 459 -8.27 14.65 7.60
C GLU A 459 -8.78 15.77 8.54
N PRO A 460 -9.62 15.46 9.54
CA PRO A 460 -10.14 16.42 10.51
C PRO A 460 -9.09 16.82 11.56
N ARG A 461 -7.87 16.27 11.45
CA ARG A 461 -6.73 16.47 12.34
C ARG A 461 -5.45 16.38 11.53
N THR A 462 -4.36 16.91 12.07
CA THR A 462 -3.01 16.83 11.47
C THR A 462 -2.35 15.48 11.78
N GLU A 463 -3.06 14.37 11.54
CA GLU A 463 -2.53 13.01 11.63
C GLU A 463 -3.14 12.10 10.56
N TYR A 464 -2.33 11.15 10.10
CA TYR A 464 -2.74 10.02 9.28
C TYR A 464 -2.32 8.71 9.97
N GLY A 465 -3.10 7.65 9.78
CA GLY A 465 -2.90 6.41 10.54
C GLY A 465 -3.35 6.52 11.99
N ARG A 466 -4.53 7.13 12.24
CA ARG A 466 -4.99 7.54 13.59
C ARG A 466 -4.80 6.42 14.60
N ASN A 467 -3.87 6.56 15.55
CA ASN A 467 -3.58 5.53 16.55
C ASN A 467 -3.34 4.11 15.97
N GLY A 468 -2.80 4.02 14.75
CA GLY A 468 -2.47 2.77 14.07
C GLY A 468 -3.63 2.03 13.39
N VAL A 469 -4.83 2.62 13.23
CA VAL A 469 -5.98 1.90 12.63
C VAL A 469 -6.10 1.99 11.09
N ASN A 470 -5.24 2.73 10.40
CA ASN A 470 -5.30 2.88 8.93
C ASN A 470 -3.95 2.53 8.28
N GLU A 471 -3.66 1.22 8.18
CA GLU A 471 -2.48 0.72 7.47
C GLU A 471 -2.69 0.81 5.95
N SER A 472 -1.91 1.67 5.29
CA SER A 472 -1.92 1.92 3.83
C SER A 472 -1.01 0.97 3.06
N GLY A 473 -0.27 0.12 3.77
CA GLY A 473 0.72 -0.77 3.20
C GLY A 473 2.08 -0.09 3.07
N SER A 474 3.08 -0.83 2.58
CA SER A 474 4.49 -0.38 2.59
C SER A 474 4.96 0.24 1.27
N ASN A 475 5.97 1.11 1.35
CA ASN A 475 6.61 1.89 0.31
C ASN A 475 5.68 2.94 -0.33
N TYR A 476 5.33 3.97 0.43
CA TYR A 476 4.62 5.16 -0.09
C TYR A 476 5.23 6.47 0.42
N TRP A 477 4.85 7.56 -0.24
CA TRP A 477 5.07 8.90 0.28
C TRP A 477 3.75 9.61 0.50
N ASN A 478 3.67 10.46 1.51
CA ASN A 478 2.52 11.32 1.70
C ASN A 478 2.90 12.71 2.19
N LYS A 479 1.98 13.65 1.93
CA LYS A 479 2.05 15.02 2.41
C LYS A 479 0.74 15.36 3.09
N MET A 480 0.82 15.85 4.32
CA MET A 480 -0.31 16.50 4.98
C MET A 480 -0.07 17.99 5.03
N SER A 481 -1.03 18.81 4.59
CA SER A 481 -0.91 20.28 4.58
C SER A 481 -2.14 20.98 5.15
N TRP A 482 -1.93 22.09 5.83
CA TRP A 482 -2.97 22.92 6.44
C TRP A 482 -2.47 24.34 6.69
N TRP A 483 -3.40 25.27 6.88
CA TRP A 483 -3.11 26.59 7.43
C TRP A 483 -3.45 26.56 8.92
N PHE A 484 -2.47 26.90 9.75
CA PHE A 484 -2.60 27.07 11.18
C PHE A 484 -3.09 28.48 11.52
N LEU A 485 -4.06 28.56 12.44
CA LEU A 485 -4.66 29.79 12.94
C LEU A 485 -4.31 29.95 14.43
N PRO A 486 -3.26 30.71 14.77
CA PRO A 486 -2.92 30.96 16.17
C PRO A 486 -4.04 31.72 16.89
N THR A 487 -4.32 31.28 18.11
CA THR A 487 -5.34 31.89 18.98
C THR A 487 -4.76 32.87 19.99
N GLN A 488 -3.45 32.86 20.19
CA GLN A 488 -2.75 33.69 21.16
C GLN A 488 -1.50 34.31 20.52
N ASP A 489 -1.14 35.51 20.98
CA ASP A 489 0.10 36.18 20.59
C ASP A 489 1.23 35.69 21.49
N THR A 490 1.81 34.54 21.13
CA THR A 490 2.77 33.82 21.99
C THR A 490 3.72 32.94 21.17
N TYR A 491 4.66 32.32 21.87
CA TYR A 491 5.54 31.30 21.29
C TYR A 491 4.80 29.97 21.19
N TYR A 492 4.98 29.32 20.04
CA TYR A 492 4.47 27.99 19.74
C TYR A 492 5.65 27.02 19.62
N GLU A 493 5.47 25.81 20.16
CA GLU A 493 6.38 24.69 19.92
C GLU A 493 5.59 23.57 19.25
N PHE A 494 6.07 23.13 18.09
CA PHE A 494 5.46 22.09 17.28
C PHE A 494 6.23 20.78 17.40
N TYR A 495 5.51 19.69 17.26
CA TYR A 495 6.01 18.33 17.38
C TYR A 495 5.65 17.55 16.12
N VAL A 496 6.52 16.63 15.70
CA VAL A 496 6.25 15.69 14.61
C VAL A 496 6.52 14.25 15.04
N CYS A 497 5.72 13.31 14.56
CA CYS A 497 6.00 11.87 14.64
C CYS A 497 5.67 11.20 13.31
N GLY A 498 6.32 10.09 13.02
CA GLY A 498 6.15 9.31 11.79
C GLY A 498 6.67 7.89 11.97
N ASP A 499 6.09 6.90 11.29
CA ASP A 499 6.60 5.52 11.29
C ASP A 499 7.81 5.32 10.37
N ASP A 500 8.25 6.38 9.72
CA ASP A 500 9.55 6.48 9.06
C ASP A 500 9.89 7.98 8.95
N ASN A 501 10.74 8.36 8.00
CA ASN A 501 11.24 9.72 7.88
C ASN A 501 10.11 10.71 7.63
N ALA A 502 10.00 11.75 8.48
CA ALA A 502 9.08 12.85 8.29
C ALA A 502 9.74 14.21 8.52
N GLU A 503 9.32 15.23 7.77
CA GLU A 503 9.82 16.60 7.86
C GLU A 503 8.63 17.56 8.00
N LEU A 504 8.62 18.34 9.08
CA LEU A 504 7.60 19.34 9.38
C LEU A 504 8.09 20.73 8.96
N TYR A 505 7.29 21.39 8.13
CA TYR A 505 7.54 22.72 7.59
C TYR A 505 6.50 23.73 8.08
N LEU A 506 6.92 24.98 8.21
CA LEU A 506 6.08 26.13 8.54
C LEU A 506 6.47 27.32 7.67
N SER A 507 5.48 28.05 7.17
CA SER A 507 5.67 29.29 6.41
C SER A 507 5.55 30.53 7.31
N PRO A 508 6.50 31.48 7.24
CA PRO A 508 6.47 32.71 8.04
C PRO A 508 5.41 33.72 7.58
N ASP A 509 4.94 33.63 6.33
CA ASP A 509 4.01 34.58 5.72
C ASP A 509 2.72 33.93 5.18
N GLY A 510 2.60 32.61 5.31
CA GLY A 510 1.46 31.85 4.83
C GLY A 510 1.55 31.40 3.37
N ASP A 511 2.60 31.79 2.64
CA ASP A 511 2.89 31.28 1.29
C ASP A 511 3.64 29.93 1.40
N PRO A 512 3.09 28.83 0.85
CA PRO A 512 3.77 27.53 0.81
C PRO A 512 5.14 27.56 0.12
N ALA A 513 5.40 28.52 -0.78
CA ALA A 513 6.68 28.69 -1.44
C ALA A 513 7.80 29.17 -0.48
N ASN A 514 7.43 29.85 0.61
CA ASN A 514 8.35 30.42 1.59
C ASN A 514 8.48 29.57 2.87
N ARG A 515 7.94 28.35 2.85
CA ARG A 515 8.02 27.43 3.99
C ARG A 515 9.46 27.05 4.33
N VAL A 516 9.72 26.87 5.61
CA VAL A 516 11.03 26.50 6.15
C VAL A 516 10.89 25.27 7.05
N LEU A 517 11.94 24.44 7.09
CA LEU A 517 11.97 23.24 7.92
C LEU A 517 12.06 23.61 9.40
N ILE A 518 11.19 23.05 10.25
CA ILE A 518 11.14 23.37 11.68
C ILE A 518 11.34 22.18 12.61
N ALA A 519 11.04 20.94 12.18
CA ALA A 519 11.27 19.72 12.96
C ALA A 519 11.33 18.49 12.05
N VAL A 520 11.95 17.40 12.51
CA VAL A 520 12.06 16.14 11.76
C VAL A 520 11.85 14.91 12.63
N GLN A 521 11.34 13.85 12.01
CA GLN A 521 11.38 12.48 12.48
C GLN A 521 12.41 11.75 11.62
N GLY A 522 13.54 11.34 12.19
CA GLY A 522 14.57 10.54 11.50
C GLY A 522 14.48 9.06 11.87
N GLY A 523 14.01 8.21 10.96
CA GLY A 523 13.63 6.83 11.25
C GLY A 523 12.20 6.70 11.79
N TRP A 524 11.84 5.59 12.42
CA TRP A 524 10.46 5.24 12.73
C TRP A 524 10.04 5.56 14.17
N SER A 525 8.75 5.78 14.38
CA SER A 525 8.13 5.88 15.69
C SER A 525 6.64 5.53 15.62
N ASN A 526 6.16 4.83 16.65
CA ASN A 526 4.74 4.51 16.79
C ASN A 526 3.86 5.78 16.68
N ALA A 527 2.63 5.59 16.21
CA ALA A 527 1.63 6.64 16.14
C ALA A 527 1.54 7.44 17.45
N ARG A 528 1.52 8.78 17.32
CA ARG A 528 1.42 9.74 18.44
C ARG A 528 2.53 9.60 19.48
N ASN A 529 3.72 9.22 19.04
CA ASN A 529 4.92 9.22 19.86
C ASN A 529 5.63 10.58 19.82
N TRP A 530 5.14 11.51 20.64
CA TRP A 530 5.55 12.92 20.64
C TRP A 530 6.86 13.19 21.39
N VAL A 531 7.07 12.51 22.53
CA VAL A 531 8.14 12.85 23.49
C VAL A 531 9.11 11.71 23.76
N THR A 532 9.09 10.65 22.94
CA THR A 532 10.15 9.62 22.96
C THR A 532 10.74 9.41 21.57
N GLN A 533 11.98 8.89 21.53
CA GLN A 533 12.83 8.88 20.34
C GLN A 533 12.22 8.08 19.17
N GLY A 534 11.60 6.92 19.46
CA GLY A 534 11.31 5.92 18.43
C GLY A 534 12.54 5.06 18.13
N GLY A 535 12.57 4.43 16.95
CA GLY A 535 13.71 3.67 16.42
C GLY A 535 14.35 4.35 15.21
N GLY A 536 15.66 4.14 15.01
CA GLY A 536 16.43 4.77 13.93
C GLY A 536 17.47 5.75 14.44
N THR A 537 17.83 6.74 13.62
CA THR A 537 18.96 7.66 13.88
C THR A 537 18.54 9.04 14.43
N GLY A 538 17.26 9.40 14.38
CA GLY A 538 16.74 10.66 14.91
C GLY A 538 16.72 10.71 16.44
N THR A 539 16.76 11.91 17.01
CA THR A 539 16.70 12.17 18.47
C THR A 539 15.33 12.69 18.90
N ILE A 540 15.11 12.83 20.22
CA ILE A 540 13.86 13.42 20.74
C ILE A 540 13.81 14.92 20.42
N GLU A 541 14.97 15.58 20.46
CA GLU A 541 15.13 16.99 20.16
C GLU A 541 14.80 17.30 18.70
N ASP A 542 15.10 16.37 17.78
CA ASP A 542 14.81 16.54 16.35
C ASP A 542 13.32 16.69 16.06
N LYS A 543 12.47 16.02 16.86
CA LYS A 543 11.02 16.05 16.70
C LYS A 543 10.36 17.35 17.14
N ARG A 544 11.12 18.27 17.76
CA ARG A 544 10.59 19.42 18.49
C ARG A 544 11.11 20.71 17.88
N SER A 545 10.20 21.56 17.41
CA SER A 545 10.61 22.81 16.75
C SER A 545 11.34 23.78 17.67
N GLY A 546 11.20 23.64 18.99
CA GLY A 546 11.91 24.43 20.00
C GLY A 546 13.31 23.90 20.35
N LEU A 547 13.70 22.72 19.86
CA LEU A 547 14.97 22.07 20.18
C LEU A 547 15.75 21.60 18.94
N TYR A 548 15.09 21.46 17.79
CA TYR A 548 15.70 20.96 16.56
C TYR A 548 16.82 21.87 16.06
N THR A 549 18.05 21.38 16.11
CA THR A 549 19.23 22.17 15.74
C THR A 549 19.33 22.50 14.24
N GLY A 550 18.59 21.78 13.39
CA GLY A 550 18.50 22.02 11.95
C GLY A 550 17.38 22.98 11.54
N SER A 551 16.68 23.60 12.50
CA SER A 551 15.57 24.52 12.21
C SER A 551 16.04 25.68 11.32
N GLN A 552 15.29 25.92 10.25
CA GLN A 552 15.52 27.01 9.30
C GLN A 552 14.70 28.26 9.63
N TRP A 553 13.91 28.22 10.70
CA TRP A 553 13.17 29.38 11.22
C TRP A 553 14.13 30.44 11.78
N ASP A 554 13.81 31.73 11.62
CA ASP A 554 14.63 32.85 12.13
C ASP A 554 13.83 33.71 13.14
N PRO A 555 14.29 33.87 14.39
CA PRO A 555 15.44 33.19 15.00
C PRO A 555 15.15 31.72 15.30
N ALA A 556 16.16 30.86 15.15
CA ALA A 556 16.03 29.41 15.33
C ALA A 556 15.38 29.06 16.68
N ASN A 557 14.48 28.08 16.65
CA ASN A 557 13.79 27.51 17.81
C ASN A 557 12.84 28.45 18.58
N LEU A 558 12.57 29.65 18.04
CA LEU A 558 11.70 30.64 18.66
C LEU A 558 10.59 31.06 17.69
N ILE A 559 9.52 30.27 17.63
CA ILE A 559 8.39 30.49 16.72
C ILE A 559 7.32 31.34 17.42
N MET A 560 7.38 32.65 17.20
CA MET A 560 6.37 33.60 17.67
C MET A 560 5.31 33.81 16.57
N LEU A 561 4.05 33.55 16.88
CA LEU A 561 2.94 33.71 15.93
C LEU A 561 1.85 34.59 16.57
N SER A 562 1.15 35.35 15.73
CA SER A 562 0.15 36.32 16.18
C SER A 562 -1.25 35.99 15.63
N PRO A 563 -2.31 36.13 16.43
CA PRO A 563 -3.69 35.88 15.99
C PRO A 563 -4.10 36.78 14.82
N GLY A 564 -4.99 36.27 13.98
CA GLY A 564 -5.50 36.97 12.80
C GLY A 564 -4.71 36.74 11.51
N ASN A 565 -3.53 36.13 11.61
CA ASN A 565 -2.76 35.64 10.46
C ASN A 565 -3.03 34.13 10.25
N LYS A 566 -2.89 33.66 9.01
CA LYS A 566 -2.91 32.22 8.67
C LYS A 566 -1.49 31.80 8.27
N TYR A 567 -0.96 30.74 8.86
CA TYR A 567 0.39 30.24 8.59
C TYR A 567 0.33 28.87 7.93
N TYR A 568 0.88 28.73 6.73
CA TYR A 568 0.90 27.44 6.04
C TYR A 568 1.84 26.47 6.75
N MET A 569 1.42 25.22 6.93
CA MET A 569 2.17 24.13 7.50
C MET A 569 2.02 22.88 6.64
N GLU A 570 3.06 22.07 6.59
CA GLU A 570 2.98 20.74 6.00
C GLU A 570 3.92 19.75 6.68
N VAL A 571 3.56 18.48 6.62
CA VAL A 571 4.46 17.37 6.92
C VAL A 571 4.63 16.55 5.66
N LEU A 572 5.88 16.39 5.22
CA LEU A 572 6.27 15.40 4.23
C LEU A 572 6.68 14.14 4.97
N HIS A 573 6.20 12.98 4.54
CA HIS A 573 6.55 11.70 5.15
C HIS A 573 6.80 10.65 4.08
N SER A 574 7.86 9.88 4.31
CA SER A 574 8.26 8.78 3.46
C SER A 574 8.24 7.51 4.27
N GLU A 575 7.44 6.55 3.83
CA GLU A 575 7.30 5.23 4.45
C GLU A 575 8.02 4.19 3.58
N GLY A 576 8.73 3.28 4.23
CA GLY A 576 9.39 2.15 3.59
C GLY A 576 8.78 0.81 4.01
N GLY A 577 8.68 0.55 5.31
CA GLY A 577 8.04 -0.68 5.79
C GLY A 577 7.84 -0.69 7.30
N GLY A 578 6.61 -0.86 7.74
CA GLY A 578 6.27 -0.87 9.16
C GLY A 578 4.78 -0.69 9.37
N GLY A 579 4.43 0.06 10.40
CA GLY A 579 3.14 0.72 10.50
C GLY A 579 3.06 1.98 9.63
N ASP A 580 1.88 2.59 9.62
CA ASP A 580 1.55 3.66 8.68
C ASP A 580 1.02 4.86 9.43
N ASN A 581 1.91 5.69 9.97
CA ASN A 581 1.49 6.86 10.71
C ASN A 581 2.38 8.08 10.46
N VAL A 582 1.75 9.24 10.42
CA VAL A 582 2.42 10.54 10.52
C VAL A 582 1.51 11.49 11.27
N GLY A 583 2.08 12.40 12.05
CA GLY A 583 1.29 13.41 12.75
C GLY A 583 2.11 14.59 13.23
N ALA A 584 1.43 15.71 13.38
CA ALA A 584 1.97 16.90 14.02
C ALA A 584 1.05 17.37 15.16
N THR A 585 1.62 17.97 16.20
CA THR A 585 0.86 18.60 17.28
C THR A 585 1.60 19.85 17.77
N MET A 586 1.00 20.58 18.72
CA MET A 586 1.60 21.79 19.27
C MET A 586 1.37 21.94 20.78
N LYS A 587 2.13 22.86 21.38
CA LYS A 587 1.82 23.49 22.66
C LYS A 587 2.21 24.98 22.64
N MET A 588 1.73 25.75 23.61
CA MET A 588 2.14 27.13 23.87
C MET A 588 3.00 27.20 25.15
N PRO A 589 4.34 26.99 25.07
CA PRO A 589 5.19 26.84 26.25
C PRO A 589 5.14 28.02 27.23
N TRP A 590 4.94 29.24 26.73
CA TRP A 590 4.95 30.46 27.54
C TRP A 590 3.62 30.71 28.27
N LEU A 591 2.56 29.96 27.93
CA LEU A 591 1.30 29.94 28.66
C LEU A 591 1.25 28.84 29.73
N GLY A 592 2.34 28.07 29.87
CA GLY A 592 2.45 26.99 30.86
C GLY A 592 1.89 25.66 30.38
N ASP A 593 1.63 25.49 29.08
CA ASP A 593 1.22 24.22 28.51
C ASP A 593 2.28 23.14 28.77
N ALA A 594 1.83 21.96 29.20
CA ALA A 594 2.70 20.80 29.34
C ALA A 594 3.13 20.27 27.97
N ASP A 595 4.23 19.50 27.95
CA ASP A 595 4.57 18.69 26.78
C ASP A 595 3.42 17.71 26.45
N PRO A 596 3.14 17.44 25.16
CA PRO A 596 2.12 16.46 24.76
C PRO A 596 2.47 15.06 25.29
N VAL A 597 1.46 14.30 25.72
CA VAL A 597 1.64 12.94 26.23
C VAL A 597 1.56 11.95 25.08
N ASN A 598 2.47 10.97 25.03
CA ASN A 598 2.42 9.92 24.02
C ASN A 598 1.06 9.20 24.00
N GLY A 599 0.48 9.04 22.82
CA GLY A 599 -0.86 8.48 22.61
C GLY A 599 -1.98 9.51 22.53
N ASP A 600 -1.76 10.73 23.03
CA ASP A 600 -2.72 11.83 22.89
C ASP A 600 -2.86 12.24 21.43
N ALA A 601 -4.09 12.53 21.03
CA ALA A 601 -4.36 13.04 19.70
C ALA A 601 -3.74 14.44 19.48
N PRO A 602 -3.44 14.81 18.22
CA PRO A 602 -3.06 16.17 17.88
C PRO A 602 -4.04 17.21 18.44
N THR A 603 -3.49 18.30 18.98
CA THR A 603 -4.27 19.48 19.38
C THR A 603 -4.59 20.40 18.20
N LEU A 604 -3.91 20.19 17.06
CA LEU A 604 -4.16 20.87 15.79
C LEU A 604 -5.39 20.26 15.11
N GLU A 605 -6.56 20.73 15.53
CA GLU A 605 -7.87 20.28 15.03
C GLU A 605 -8.91 21.42 15.09
N GLY A 606 -10.06 21.21 14.46
CA GLY A 606 -11.16 22.18 14.49
C GLY A 606 -10.74 23.57 14.01
N SER A 607 -11.13 24.62 14.72
CA SER A 607 -10.89 26.01 14.28
C SER A 607 -9.42 26.46 14.27
N LEU A 608 -8.50 25.63 14.79
CA LEU A 608 -7.05 25.89 14.76
C LEU A 608 -6.43 25.59 13.40
N ILE A 609 -7.13 24.83 12.55
CA ILE A 609 -6.67 24.44 11.23
C ILE A 609 -7.72 24.74 10.17
N GLY A 610 -7.28 24.87 8.95
CA GLY A 610 -8.14 24.81 7.78
C GLY A 610 -7.31 24.72 6.52
N VAL A 611 -7.98 24.55 5.40
CA VAL A 611 -7.31 24.38 4.11
C VAL A 611 -8.09 25.10 3.03
N TYR A 612 -7.39 25.71 2.09
CA TYR A 612 -8.02 26.14 0.85
C TYR A 612 -8.13 24.93 -0.07
N LEU A 613 -9.28 24.76 -0.71
CA LEU A 613 -9.56 23.65 -1.62
C LEU A 613 -10.04 24.18 -2.97
N ASP A 614 -9.70 23.46 -4.03
CA ASP A 614 -10.17 23.73 -5.39
C ASP A 614 -11.61 23.23 -5.55
N PRO A 615 -12.60 24.10 -5.79
CA PRO A 615 -13.97 23.68 -5.96
C PRO A 615 -14.31 23.18 -7.37
N ASN A 616 -13.40 23.30 -8.34
CA ASN A 616 -13.68 22.94 -9.72
C ASN A 616 -13.87 21.43 -9.87
N GLY A 617 -14.93 21.03 -10.58
CA GLY A 617 -15.31 19.63 -10.79
C GLY A 617 -16.07 18.99 -9.62
N ALA A 618 -16.40 19.76 -8.56
CA ALA A 618 -17.34 19.30 -7.54
C ALA A 618 -18.78 19.43 -8.02
N GLU A 619 -19.58 18.40 -7.78
CA GLU A 619 -20.98 18.32 -8.17
C GLU A 619 -21.81 17.72 -7.04
N VAL A 620 -23.02 18.26 -6.83
CA VAL A 620 -24.07 17.67 -6.01
C VAL A 620 -25.37 17.80 -6.79
N ASN A 621 -26.01 16.68 -7.09
CA ASN A 621 -27.23 16.65 -7.87
C ASN A 621 -28.34 15.94 -7.09
N ILE A 622 -29.35 16.73 -6.72
CA ILE A 622 -30.52 16.26 -5.98
C ILE A 622 -31.56 15.81 -7.00
N THR A 623 -31.74 14.50 -7.13
CA THR A 623 -32.68 13.91 -8.09
C THR A 623 -34.09 13.78 -7.55
N GLU A 624 -34.24 13.59 -6.23
CA GLU A 624 -35.53 13.55 -5.55
C GLU A 624 -35.47 14.43 -4.29
N PRO A 625 -35.95 15.68 -4.35
CA PRO A 625 -36.03 16.54 -3.17
C PRO A 625 -37.14 16.07 -2.21
N PRO A 626 -37.12 16.51 -0.94
CA PRO A 626 -38.22 16.24 -0.01
C PRO A 626 -39.56 16.71 -0.58
N GLN A 627 -40.63 15.98 -0.25
CA GLN A 627 -41.97 16.23 -0.78
C GLN A 627 -42.93 16.69 0.31
N ASP A 628 -43.88 17.54 -0.08
CA ASP A 628 -44.98 17.97 0.79
C ASP A 628 -45.70 16.77 1.39
N THR A 629 -45.99 16.85 2.68
CA THR A 629 -46.48 15.69 3.45
C THR A 629 -47.71 16.08 4.26
N LEU A 630 -48.81 15.34 4.10
CA LEU A 630 -50.04 15.48 4.88
C LEU A 630 -50.12 14.35 5.91
N VAL A 631 -50.16 14.70 7.20
CA VAL A 631 -50.18 13.73 8.29
C VAL A 631 -51.14 14.20 9.39
N PRO A 632 -52.05 13.35 9.90
CA PRO A 632 -52.88 13.70 11.05
C PRO A 632 -52.04 14.01 12.29
N GLN A 633 -52.53 14.86 13.19
CA GLN A 633 -51.90 15.09 14.49
C GLN A 633 -51.67 13.76 15.25
N ASN A 634 -50.72 13.74 16.18
CA ASN A 634 -50.30 12.55 16.94
C ASN A 634 -49.64 11.44 16.10
N ARG A 635 -49.19 11.75 14.88
CA ARG A 635 -48.35 10.88 14.04
C ARG A 635 -47.01 11.56 13.76
N THR A 636 -46.07 10.84 13.16
CA THR A 636 -44.79 11.39 12.67
C THR A 636 -44.82 11.52 11.15
N ALA A 637 -44.09 12.49 10.62
CA ALA A 637 -43.81 12.61 9.19
C ALA A 637 -42.36 12.21 8.92
N THR A 638 -42.10 11.57 7.77
CA THR A 638 -40.74 11.25 7.32
C THR A 638 -40.47 11.94 5.99
N PHE A 639 -39.44 12.78 5.97
CA PHE A 639 -38.92 13.41 4.76
C PHE A 639 -37.69 12.63 4.28
N SER A 640 -37.51 12.52 2.97
CA SER A 640 -36.39 11.84 2.34
C SER A 640 -35.81 12.67 1.22
N VAL A 641 -34.52 12.48 0.94
CA VAL A 641 -33.84 13.03 -0.24
C VAL A 641 -33.09 11.91 -0.97
N VAL A 642 -33.05 11.99 -2.30
CA VAL A 642 -32.11 11.23 -3.12
C VAL A 642 -31.20 12.23 -3.83
N ALA A 643 -29.89 12.10 -3.57
CA ALA A 643 -28.86 12.93 -4.18
C ALA A 643 -27.62 12.09 -4.47
N ASP A 644 -26.89 12.48 -5.50
CA ASP A 644 -25.51 12.05 -5.76
C ASP A 644 -24.57 13.26 -5.66
N GLY A 645 -23.29 12.99 -5.44
CA GLY A 645 -22.30 14.04 -5.36
C GLY A 645 -20.87 13.51 -5.40
N MET A 646 -19.99 14.32 -5.97
CA MET A 646 -18.57 14.03 -6.04
C MET A 646 -17.75 15.32 -5.91
N SER A 647 -16.53 15.15 -5.42
CA SER A 647 -15.50 16.19 -5.43
C SER A 647 -14.14 15.51 -5.63
N ALA A 648 -13.11 16.31 -5.91
CA ALA A 648 -11.74 15.81 -5.92
C ALA A 648 -11.31 15.16 -4.59
N TYR A 649 -11.99 15.47 -3.49
CA TYR A 649 -11.63 15.08 -2.12
C TYR A 649 -12.54 13.99 -1.54
N GLY A 650 -13.42 13.40 -2.35
CA GLY A 650 -14.30 12.31 -1.96
C GLY A 650 -15.71 12.41 -2.54
N THR A 651 -16.41 11.27 -2.48
CA THR A 651 -17.78 11.09 -3.00
C THR A 651 -18.82 10.90 -1.91
N THR A 652 -18.42 11.01 -0.63
CA THR A 652 -19.33 10.84 0.49
C THR A 652 -20.16 12.11 0.66
N LEU A 653 -21.47 11.99 0.42
CA LEU A 653 -22.44 13.03 0.74
C LEU A 653 -22.67 13.12 2.24
N THR A 654 -22.66 14.34 2.77
CA THR A 654 -23.19 14.64 4.11
C THR A 654 -24.50 15.40 3.99
N TYR A 655 -25.37 15.23 4.99
CA TYR A 655 -26.70 15.84 5.03
C TYR A 655 -26.83 16.69 6.28
N GLN A 656 -27.56 17.79 6.19
CA GLN A 656 -28.03 18.56 7.34
C GLN A 656 -29.45 19.03 7.08
N TRP A 657 -30.43 18.44 7.78
CA TRP A 657 -31.82 18.87 7.69
C TRP A 657 -32.03 20.20 8.41
N GLN A 658 -32.87 21.04 7.82
CA GLN A 658 -33.28 22.32 8.36
C GLN A 658 -34.79 22.44 8.39
N MET A 659 -35.31 23.19 9.36
CA MET A 659 -36.73 23.51 9.47
C MET A 659 -36.95 25.01 9.54
N ALA A 660 -38.03 25.49 8.92
CA ALA A 660 -38.56 26.84 9.09
C ALA A 660 -40.02 26.76 9.57
N PRO A 661 -40.41 27.55 10.60
CA PRO A 661 -41.81 27.61 11.02
C PRO A 661 -42.73 28.09 9.89
N ALA A 662 -44.04 27.80 10.00
CA ALA A 662 -45.05 28.24 9.05
C ALA A 662 -44.94 29.74 8.71
N GLY A 663 -44.79 30.05 7.41
CA GLY A 663 -44.65 31.42 6.90
C GLY A 663 -43.28 32.08 7.10
N SER A 664 -42.30 31.39 7.69
CA SER A 664 -40.92 31.87 7.82
C SER A 664 -40.11 31.54 6.56
N ALA A 665 -39.17 32.44 6.20
CA ALA A 665 -38.13 32.16 5.21
C ALA A 665 -36.78 31.77 5.86
N THR A 666 -36.70 31.83 7.19
CA THR A 666 -35.48 31.52 7.94
C THR A 666 -35.51 30.07 8.37
N PHE A 667 -34.58 29.28 7.84
CA PHE A 667 -34.35 27.89 8.18
C PHE A 667 -33.27 27.77 9.25
N THR A 668 -33.45 26.84 10.19
CA THR A 668 -32.49 26.50 11.23
C THR A 668 -32.17 25.01 11.21
N ASP A 669 -30.92 24.66 11.48
CA ASP A 669 -30.47 23.27 11.53
C ASP A 669 -31.20 22.47 12.61
N ILE A 670 -31.63 21.27 12.24
CA ILE A 670 -32.19 20.29 13.17
C ILE A 670 -31.01 19.46 13.71
N ALA A 671 -30.72 19.60 15.01
CA ALA A 671 -29.60 18.94 15.63
C ALA A 671 -29.63 17.41 15.43
N GLY A 672 -28.53 16.84 14.94
CA GLY A 672 -28.36 15.40 14.71
C GLY A 672 -29.08 14.83 13.49
N ALA A 673 -29.82 15.65 12.73
CA ALA A 673 -30.51 15.19 11.52
C ALA A 673 -29.56 15.21 10.31
N THR A 674 -28.68 14.21 10.25
CA THR A 674 -27.58 14.13 9.25
C THR A 674 -27.67 12.93 8.31
N ALA A 675 -28.83 12.30 8.22
CA ALA A 675 -29.09 11.18 7.31
C ALA A 675 -29.87 11.65 6.07
N ALA A 676 -29.94 10.81 5.03
CA ALA A 676 -30.76 11.04 3.84
C ALA A 676 -32.28 11.08 4.13
N THR A 677 -32.70 10.72 5.34
CA THR A 677 -34.08 10.82 5.81
C THR A 677 -34.15 11.50 7.17
N TYR A 678 -35.23 12.23 7.42
CA TYR A 678 -35.54 12.81 8.73
C TYR A 678 -36.99 12.49 9.11
N THR A 679 -37.19 11.94 10.31
CA THR A 679 -38.51 11.68 10.89
C THR A 679 -38.79 12.67 12.02
N THR A 680 -39.92 13.36 11.96
CA THR A 680 -40.32 14.34 12.98
C THR A 680 -40.65 13.65 14.32
N PRO A 681 -40.62 14.39 15.44
CA PRO A 681 -41.38 14.02 16.64
C PRO A 681 -42.89 13.91 16.33
N LEU A 682 -43.67 13.45 17.32
CA LEU A 682 -45.13 13.45 17.22
C LEU A 682 -45.64 14.86 16.93
N LEU A 683 -46.46 14.98 15.89
CA LEU A 683 -46.94 16.24 15.37
C LEU A 683 -48.19 16.74 16.11
N SER A 684 -48.31 18.05 16.21
CA SER A 684 -49.48 18.76 16.72
C SER A 684 -50.03 19.70 15.64
N LEU A 685 -51.25 20.21 15.82
CA LEU A 685 -51.79 21.24 14.93
C LEU A 685 -50.97 22.54 14.91
N ALA A 686 -50.07 22.76 15.88
CA ALA A 686 -49.17 23.90 15.87
C ALA A 686 -48.01 23.74 14.87
N ASP A 687 -47.77 22.52 14.38
CA ASP A 687 -46.72 22.21 13.41
C ASP A 687 -47.21 22.34 11.95
N ASP A 688 -48.51 22.61 11.75
CA ASP A 688 -49.09 22.82 10.44
C ASP A 688 -48.45 24.01 9.71
N GLY A 689 -48.00 23.76 8.49
CA GLY A 689 -47.31 24.73 7.63
C GLY A 689 -45.80 24.83 7.86
N ASN A 690 -45.21 24.09 8.80
CA ASN A 690 -43.75 24.02 8.95
C ASN A 690 -43.10 23.50 7.64
N GLN A 691 -41.94 24.04 7.30
CA GLN A 691 -41.19 23.71 6.09
C GLN A 691 -39.90 22.97 6.44
N TYR A 692 -39.56 21.95 5.63
CA TYR A 692 -38.37 21.13 5.80
C TYR A 692 -37.57 21.09 4.51
N ARG A 693 -36.25 21.25 4.63
CA ARG A 693 -35.30 21.10 3.51
C ARG A 693 -34.02 20.46 4.01
N VAL A 694 -33.17 20.03 3.09
CA VAL A 694 -31.86 19.44 3.43
C VAL A 694 -30.75 20.13 2.67
N VAL A 695 -29.63 20.36 3.35
CA VAL A 695 -28.36 20.73 2.72
C VAL A 695 -27.59 19.46 2.45
N CYS A 696 -27.33 19.18 1.17
CA CYS A 696 -26.50 18.07 0.71
C CYS A 696 -25.12 18.62 0.38
N SER A 697 -24.08 18.01 0.95
CA SER A 697 -22.72 18.54 0.87
C SER A 697 -21.73 17.46 0.44
N VAL A 698 -20.84 17.83 -0.46
CA VAL A 698 -19.53 17.17 -0.64
C VAL A 698 -18.45 18.13 -0.15
N PRO A 699 -17.21 17.68 0.10
CA PRO A 699 -16.12 18.60 0.32
C PRO A 699 -16.10 19.66 -0.79
N VAL A 700 -16.15 20.93 -0.39
CA VAL A 700 -16.18 22.16 -1.20
C VAL A 700 -17.51 22.64 -1.79
N LEU A 701 -18.58 21.86 -1.73
CA LEU A 701 -19.85 22.26 -2.36
C LEU A 701 -21.05 21.86 -1.50
N ASP A 702 -21.87 22.85 -1.18
CA ASP A 702 -23.15 22.70 -0.50
C ASP A 702 -24.28 23.04 -1.49
N VAL A 703 -25.23 22.12 -1.65
CA VAL A 703 -26.45 22.33 -2.43
C VAL A 703 -27.66 22.13 -1.52
N THR A 704 -28.52 23.14 -1.46
CA THR A 704 -29.75 23.11 -0.65
C THR A 704 -30.92 22.64 -1.51
N SER A 705 -31.69 21.68 -1.01
CA SER A 705 -32.91 21.21 -1.67
C SER A 705 -34.00 22.28 -1.69
N ASP A 706 -34.98 22.13 -2.57
CA ASP A 706 -36.29 22.77 -2.40
C ASP A 706 -36.91 22.35 -1.06
N ALA A 707 -37.77 23.21 -0.50
CA ALA A 707 -38.42 22.96 0.78
C ALA A 707 -39.77 22.25 0.57
N ALA A 708 -40.03 21.26 1.41
CA ALA A 708 -41.32 20.59 1.54
C ALA A 708 -42.15 21.19 2.67
N VAL A 709 -43.45 21.33 2.47
CA VAL A 709 -44.41 21.80 3.47
C VAL A 709 -45.05 20.62 4.20
N LEU A 710 -45.06 20.67 5.52
CA LEU A 710 -45.84 19.78 6.37
C LEU A 710 -47.25 20.33 6.53
N THR A 711 -48.26 19.53 6.20
CA THR A 711 -49.67 19.81 6.54
C THR A 711 -50.11 18.86 7.65
N VAL A 712 -50.60 19.41 8.76
CA VAL A 712 -51.12 18.64 9.89
C VAL A 712 -52.63 18.79 9.98
N SER A 713 -53.36 17.68 9.81
CA SER A 713 -54.82 17.66 9.93
C SER A 713 -55.27 17.26 11.33
N SER A 714 -56.51 17.61 11.70
CA SER A 714 -57.17 17.01 12.86
C SER A 714 -57.24 15.50 12.71
N ASP A 715 -57.14 14.80 13.84
CA ASP A 715 -57.38 13.37 13.89
C ASP A 715 -58.85 13.16 14.27
N ASP A 716 -59.62 12.67 13.31
CA ASP A 716 -61.07 12.41 13.45
C ASP A 716 -61.38 10.91 13.38
N VAL A 717 -60.36 10.04 13.45
CA VAL A 717 -60.51 8.59 13.34
C VAL A 717 -60.58 7.98 14.74
N PRO A 718 -61.68 7.28 15.09
CA PRO A 718 -61.77 6.54 16.34
C PRO A 718 -60.69 5.46 16.47
N PRO A 719 -60.11 5.27 17.68
CA PRO A 719 -59.28 4.11 17.92
C PRO A 719 -60.12 2.85 17.89
N PHE A 720 -59.54 1.74 17.48
CA PHE A 720 -60.16 0.42 17.51
C PHE A 720 -59.17 -0.65 17.93
N LEU A 721 -59.73 -1.74 18.46
CA LEU A 721 -58.96 -2.92 18.86
C LEU A 721 -58.43 -3.65 17.62
N VAL A 722 -57.12 -3.76 17.50
CA VAL A 722 -56.45 -4.52 16.44
C VAL A 722 -56.35 -5.99 16.82
N SER A 723 -55.91 -6.26 18.05
CA SER A 723 -55.59 -7.60 18.53
C SER A 723 -55.60 -7.63 20.05
N ALA A 724 -55.85 -8.81 20.61
CA ALA A 724 -55.65 -9.07 22.03
C ALA A 724 -54.96 -10.42 22.21
N GLY A 725 -54.19 -10.58 23.27
CA GLY A 725 -53.64 -11.87 23.59
C GLY A 725 -52.94 -11.96 24.94
N ALA A 726 -52.66 -13.20 25.32
CA ALA A 726 -52.08 -13.56 26.61
C ALA A 726 -51.00 -14.63 26.44
N ILE A 727 -50.18 -14.78 27.48
CA ILE A 727 -49.25 -15.90 27.61
C ILE A 727 -49.92 -17.00 28.43
N SER A 728 -49.76 -18.26 28.00
CA SER A 728 -50.43 -19.39 28.66
C SER A 728 -50.02 -19.51 30.12
N GLY A 729 -51.00 -19.42 31.04
CA GLY A 729 -50.78 -19.56 32.49
C GLY A 729 -50.68 -18.23 33.24
N ASP A 730 -50.58 -17.10 32.53
CA ASP A 730 -50.53 -15.77 33.14
C ASP A 730 -51.91 -15.20 33.48
N ASN A 731 -51.94 -14.22 34.37
CA ASN A 731 -53.15 -13.50 34.78
C ASN A 731 -53.32 -12.14 34.08
N GLN A 732 -52.69 -11.96 32.92
CA GLN A 732 -52.69 -10.70 32.18
C GLN A 732 -53.07 -10.89 30.72
N VAL A 733 -53.72 -9.87 30.16
CA VAL A 733 -54.08 -9.79 28.74
C VAL A 733 -53.55 -8.48 28.18
N GLY A 734 -52.80 -8.54 27.08
CA GLY A 734 -52.45 -7.37 26.29
C GLY A 734 -53.51 -7.07 25.25
N VAL A 735 -53.76 -5.79 25.03
CA VAL A 735 -54.76 -5.28 24.10
C VAL A 735 -54.12 -4.21 23.24
N GLN A 736 -54.03 -4.44 21.93
CA GLN A 736 -53.41 -3.51 20.98
C GLN A 736 -54.48 -2.71 20.25
N PHE A 737 -54.24 -1.41 20.16
CA PHE A 737 -55.03 -0.46 19.39
C PHE A 737 -54.26 -0.01 18.14
N ASN A 738 -54.99 0.50 17.15
CA ASN A 738 -54.44 1.00 15.89
C ASN A 738 -53.70 2.34 16.03
N GLU A 739 -53.81 3.01 17.18
CA GLU A 739 -53.28 4.36 17.38
C GLU A 739 -53.05 4.78 18.83
N LEU A 740 -52.51 5.99 18.99
CA LEU A 740 -52.17 6.59 20.27
C LEU A 740 -53.43 6.83 21.11
N LEU A 741 -53.41 6.35 22.35
CA LEU A 741 -54.54 6.47 23.27
C LEU A 741 -54.40 7.65 24.24
N ASP A 742 -55.53 8.21 24.67
CA ASP A 742 -55.55 9.03 25.89
C ASP A 742 -55.27 8.13 27.09
N GLN A 743 -54.20 8.45 27.83
CA GLN A 743 -53.73 7.63 28.94
C GLN A 743 -54.80 7.42 30.02
N THR A 744 -55.58 8.46 30.34
CA THR A 744 -56.58 8.38 31.42
C THR A 744 -57.70 7.40 31.06
N SER A 745 -58.22 7.51 29.84
CA SER A 745 -59.26 6.61 29.33
C SER A 745 -58.73 5.18 29.15
N ALA A 746 -57.48 5.02 28.71
CA ALA A 746 -56.86 3.72 28.47
C ALA A 746 -56.55 2.95 29.76
N GLU A 747 -56.21 3.65 30.85
CA GLU A 747 -55.88 3.07 32.17
C GLU A 747 -57.12 2.84 33.07
N THR A 748 -58.31 3.19 32.59
CA THR A 748 -59.55 2.94 33.33
C THR A 748 -60.02 1.49 33.15
N ALA A 749 -59.79 0.63 34.14
CA ALA A 749 -60.13 -0.80 34.09
C ALA A 749 -61.60 -1.10 33.69
N GLY A 750 -62.54 -0.25 34.13
CA GLY A 750 -63.96 -0.37 33.81
C GLY A 750 -64.29 -0.19 32.32
N ASN A 751 -63.35 0.29 31.52
CA ASN A 751 -63.53 0.45 30.08
C ASN A 751 -63.31 -0.87 29.31
N TYR A 752 -62.89 -1.95 29.97
CA TYR A 752 -62.59 -3.22 29.31
C TYR A 752 -63.43 -4.37 29.84
N THR A 753 -63.84 -5.25 28.92
CA THR A 753 -64.50 -6.52 29.25
C THR A 753 -63.72 -7.67 28.62
N VAL A 754 -63.36 -8.68 29.43
CA VAL A 754 -62.72 -9.91 28.97
C VAL A 754 -63.68 -11.08 29.22
N THR A 755 -64.07 -11.80 28.18
CA THR A 755 -65.03 -12.90 28.33
C THR A 755 -64.43 -14.01 29.22
N GLY A 756 -65.11 -14.36 30.32
CA GLY A 756 -64.67 -15.43 31.21
C GLY A 756 -63.68 -15.02 32.31
N ALA A 757 -63.31 -13.73 32.39
CA ALA A 757 -62.47 -13.18 33.46
C ALA A 757 -62.94 -11.79 33.89
N THR A 758 -62.54 -11.34 35.09
CA THR A 758 -62.81 -9.96 35.55
C THR A 758 -61.54 -9.14 35.45
N VAL A 759 -61.60 -7.97 34.81
CA VAL A 759 -60.49 -7.01 34.73
C VAL A 759 -60.39 -6.27 36.07
N THR A 760 -59.22 -6.32 36.72
CA THR A 760 -58.96 -5.67 38.01
C THR A 760 -58.17 -4.37 37.88
N ALA A 761 -57.35 -4.25 36.83
CA ALA A 761 -56.60 -3.05 36.52
C ALA A 761 -56.35 -2.96 35.00
N ALA A 762 -56.15 -1.74 34.51
CA ALA A 762 -55.69 -1.48 33.15
C ALA A 762 -54.50 -0.51 33.21
N ARG A 763 -53.49 -0.74 32.38
CA ARG A 763 -52.28 0.09 32.31
C ARG A 763 -51.87 0.30 30.86
N LEU A 764 -51.65 1.55 30.45
CA LEU A 764 -51.11 1.84 29.12
C LEU A 764 -49.62 1.46 29.11
N VAL A 765 -49.25 0.62 28.16
CA VAL A 765 -47.90 0.12 27.93
C VAL A 765 -47.43 0.65 26.58
N GLY A 766 -46.57 1.67 26.60
CA GLY A 766 -46.22 2.41 25.40
C GLY A 766 -47.33 3.40 25.03
N THR A 767 -47.69 3.47 23.74
CA THR A 767 -48.63 4.47 23.21
C THR A 767 -49.97 3.88 22.76
N HIS A 768 -50.01 2.60 22.39
CA HIS A 768 -51.16 1.96 21.75
C HIS A 768 -51.40 0.51 22.23
N VAL A 769 -50.77 0.09 23.32
CA VAL A 769 -51.00 -1.23 23.94
C VAL A 769 -51.44 -1.04 25.38
N VAL A 770 -52.49 -1.73 25.79
CA VAL A 770 -53.02 -1.70 27.16
C VAL A 770 -52.88 -3.09 27.77
N GLN A 771 -52.24 -3.15 28.93
CA GLN A 771 -52.21 -4.32 29.78
C GLN A 771 -53.46 -4.35 30.66
N LEU A 772 -54.16 -5.48 30.68
CA LEU A 772 -55.28 -5.76 31.56
C LEU A 772 -54.88 -6.84 32.56
N ASP A 773 -54.94 -6.51 33.86
CA ASP A 773 -54.77 -7.50 34.92
C ASP A 773 -56.12 -8.18 35.20
N LEU A 774 -56.10 -9.51 35.34
CA LEU A 774 -57.29 -10.31 35.56
C LEU A 774 -57.35 -10.89 36.97
N ALA A 775 -58.57 -11.02 37.50
CA ALA A 775 -58.86 -11.82 38.69
C ALA A 775 -58.78 -13.32 38.36
N GLY A 776 -57.55 -13.84 38.27
CA GLY A 776 -57.25 -15.23 37.91
C GLY A 776 -56.51 -15.35 36.58
N THR A 777 -56.15 -16.56 36.18
CA THR A 777 -55.44 -16.82 34.91
C THR A 777 -56.32 -16.51 33.70
N ALA A 778 -55.71 -16.08 32.59
CA ALA A 778 -56.40 -15.86 31.34
C ALA A 778 -57.18 -17.12 30.89
N PRO A 779 -58.45 -17.00 30.47
CA PRO A 779 -59.23 -18.14 29.98
C PRO A 779 -58.59 -18.77 28.74
N ALA A 780 -58.77 -20.07 28.53
CA ALA A 780 -58.24 -20.80 27.35
C ALA A 780 -58.76 -20.27 25.99
N SER A 781 -59.81 -19.46 26.02
CA SER A 781 -60.30 -18.65 24.90
C SER A 781 -61.04 -17.44 25.48
N PHE A 782 -60.80 -16.24 24.99
CA PHE A 782 -61.49 -15.03 25.44
C PHE A 782 -61.73 -14.07 24.27
N THR A 783 -62.66 -13.14 24.45
CA THR A 783 -62.78 -11.95 23.60
C THR A 783 -62.64 -10.72 24.48
N VAL A 784 -62.04 -9.67 23.92
CA VAL A 784 -61.88 -8.37 24.57
C VAL A 784 -62.80 -7.36 23.90
N THR A 785 -63.45 -6.54 24.70
CA THR A 785 -64.20 -5.35 24.25
C THR A 785 -63.69 -4.15 25.02
N ALA A 786 -63.47 -3.03 24.33
CA ALA A 786 -63.14 -1.74 24.92
C ALA A 786 -64.32 -0.78 24.70
N SER A 787 -64.83 -0.17 25.77
CA SER A 787 -65.91 0.79 25.76
C SER A 787 -65.56 1.95 26.69
N GLY A 788 -65.42 3.17 26.16
CA GLY A 788 -65.04 4.35 26.94
C GLY A 788 -63.54 4.71 26.88
N VAL A 789 -62.74 3.95 26.12
CA VAL A 789 -61.38 4.35 25.71
C VAL A 789 -61.48 5.43 24.63
N THR A 790 -60.63 6.43 24.67
CA THR A 790 -60.48 7.46 23.63
C THR A 790 -59.04 7.50 23.12
N ASP A 791 -58.86 7.98 21.89
CA ASP A 791 -57.52 8.32 21.41
C ASP A 791 -57.01 9.61 22.10
N ALA A 792 -55.78 10.02 21.78
CA ALA A 792 -55.22 11.27 22.28
C ALA A 792 -55.92 12.54 21.76
N ALA A 793 -56.73 12.43 20.69
CA ALA A 793 -57.55 13.51 20.16
C ALA A 793 -58.96 13.58 20.81
N GLY A 794 -59.33 12.57 21.61
CA GLY A 794 -60.61 12.45 22.29
C GLY A 794 -61.69 11.70 21.51
N ASN A 795 -61.37 11.05 20.39
CA ASN A 795 -62.34 10.25 19.63
C ASN A 795 -62.65 8.95 20.39
N PRO A 796 -63.94 8.58 20.55
CA PRO A 796 -64.33 7.40 21.31
C PRO A 796 -64.10 6.10 20.55
N CYS A 797 -63.53 5.10 21.22
CA CYS A 797 -63.16 3.81 20.65
C CYS A 797 -64.34 3.07 19.99
N ASP A 798 -64.06 2.42 18.86
CA ASP A 798 -64.93 1.39 18.30
C ASP A 798 -65.06 0.23 19.29
N THR A 799 -66.29 -0.14 19.64
CA THR A 799 -66.58 -1.19 20.62
C THR A 799 -66.61 -2.60 20.03
N THR A 800 -66.15 -2.78 18.78
CA THR A 800 -66.12 -4.10 18.13
C THR A 800 -65.21 -5.07 18.91
N PRO A 801 -65.71 -6.22 19.36
CA PRO A 801 -64.89 -7.17 20.13
C PRO A 801 -63.82 -7.86 19.28
N VAL A 802 -62.67 -8.15 19.89
CA VAL A 802 -61.58 -8.90 19.25
C VAL A 802 -61.30 -10.20 20.02
N SER A 803 -61.13 -11.29 19.28
CA SER A 803 -60.76 -12.59 19.86
C SER A 803 -59.31 -12.60 20.33
N GLY A 804 -59.10 -13.08 21.56
CA GLY A 804 -57.78 -13.22 22.15
C GLY A 804 -57.00 -14.40 21.59
N VAL A 805 -55.71 -14.19 21.33
CA VAL A 805 -54.75 -15.25 21.02
C VAL A 805 -54.00 -15.64 22.30
N ILE A 806 -53.67 -16.93 22.45
CA ILE A 806 -52.85 -17.40 23.58
C ILE A 806 -51.59 -18.02 23.02
N SER A 807 -50.43 -17.47 23.40
CA SER A 807 -49.14 -18.05 23.03
C SER A 807 -48.80 -19.23 23.93
N THR A 808 -48.15 -20.23 23.34
CA THR A 808 -47.59 -21.39 24.05
C THR A 808 -46.19 -21.12 24.60
N LEU A 809 -45.57 -19.97 24.27
CA LEU A 809 -44.34 -19.53 24.91
C LEU A 809 -44.58 -19.30 26.40
N MET A 810 -43.53 -19.41 27.20
CA MET A 810 -43.54 -19.16 28.64
C MET A 810 -42.85 -17.83 28.91
N ALA A 811 -43.24 -17.11 29.96
CA ALA A 811 -42.61 -15.86 30.35
C ALA A 811 -42.12 -15.93 31.80
N MET A 812 -40.99 -15.31 32.11
CA MET A 812 -40.52 -15.12 33.48
C MET A 812 -39.59 -13.92 33.61
N ASP A 813 -39.57 -13.30 34.78
CA ASP A 813 -38.49 -12.40 35.17
C ASP A 813 -37.25 -13.20 35.60
N ILE A 814 -36.12 -12.81 35.03
CA ILE A 814 -34.79 -13.29 35.36
C ILE A 814 -34.13 -12.27 36.29
N GLY A 815 -33.47 -12.75 37.35
CA GLY A 815 -32.73 -11.92 38.29
C GLY A 815 -32.94 -12.38 39.74
N THR A 816 -32.72 -11.48 40.70
CA THR A 816 -32.96 -11.74 42.13
C THR A 816 -34.37 -11.29 42.52
N PRO A 817 -35.27 -12.22 42.90
CA PRO A 817 -36.67 -11.89 43.20
C PRO A 817 -36.80 -10.74 44.21
N GLY A 818 -37.58 -9.72 43.87
CA GLY A 818 -37.85 -8.57 44.74
C GLY A 818 -36.71 -7.56 44.89
N THR A 819 -35.60 -7.73 44.18
CA THR A 819 -34.46 -6.78 44.20
C THR A 819 -34.07 -6.32 42.81
N ASP A 820 -33.97 -7.22 41.84
CA ASP A 820 -33.69 -6.87 40.44
C ASP A 820 -34.18 -8.01 39.54
N PRO A 821 -35.22 -7.82 38.71
CA PRO A 821 -35.92 -6.56 38.49
C PRO A 821 -36.84 -6.16 39.67
N VAL A 822 -36.81 -4.87 40.05
CA VAL A 822 -37.76 -4.29 41.02
C VAL A 822 -39.17 -4.22 40.43
N GLN A 823 -39.24 -3.89 39.15
CA GLN A 823 -40.48 -3.84 38.39
C GLN A 823 -40.57 -5.09 37.52
N LEU A 824 -41.55 -5.95 37.83
CA LEU A 824 -41.79 -7.17 37.07
C LEU A 824 -42.13 -6.84 35.61
N GLY A 825 -41.57 -7.60 34.68
CA GLY A 825 -41.88 -7.52 33.27
C GLY A 825 -43.14 -8.30 32.91
N ASN A 826 -43.66 -8.05 31.71
CA ASN A 826 -44.82 -8.71 31.14
C ASN A 826 -44.63 -8.95 29.65
N ALA A 827 -45.31 -9.95 29.10
CA ALA A 827 -45.33 -10.22 27.67
C ALA A 827 -46.75 -10.45 27.16
N PHE A 828 -47.03 -10.01 25.94
CA PHE A 828 -48.31 -10.17 25.26
C PHE A 828 -48.08 -10.70 23.85
N CYS A 829 -49.00 -11.52 23.34
CA CYS A 829 -49.00 -11.95 21.95
C CYS A 829 -50.15 -11.32 21.18
N PHE A 830 -49.91 -10.96 19.92
CA PHE A 830 -50.86 -10.27 19.04
C PHE A 830 -50.96 -10.97 17.68
N GLY A 831 -51.07 -12.30 17.72
CA GLY A 831 -51.02 -13.20 16.56
C GLY A 831 -50.11 -14.40 16.83
N GLU A 832 -49.91 -15.28 15.84
CA GLU A 832 -49.03 -16.46 16.00
C GLU A 832 -47.55 -16.05 16.24
N ASN A 833 -47.11 -14.90 15.70
CA ASN A 833 -45.69 -14.50 15.67
C ASN A 833 -45.41 -13.04 16.06
N ALA A 834 -46.35 -12.32 16.69
CA ALA A 834 -46.18 -10.93 17.09
C ALA A 834 -46.26 -10.79 18.61
N TYR A 835 -45.25 -10.13 19.21
CA TYR A 835 -45.10 -10.06 20.66
C TYR A 835 -44.72 -8.64 21.11
N VAL A 836 -45.28 -8.23 22.25
CA VAL A 836 -44.84 -7.05 22.99
C VAL A 836 -44.30 -7.53 24.32
N VAL A 837 -43.06 -7.16 24.61
CA VAL A 837 -42.35 -7.57 25.82
C VAL A 837 -41.96 -6.31 26.57
N THR A 838 -42.31 -6.26 27.85
CA THR A 838 -41.87 -5.25 28.81
C THR A 838 -41.05 -5.93 29.87
N GLY A 839 -39.95 -5.32 30.28
CA GLY A 839 -39.10 -5.86 31.32
C GLY A 839 -38.51 -4.76 32.17
N GLY A 840 -38.44 -4.99 33.47
CA GLY A 840 -37.48 -4.31 34.32
C GLY A 840 -36.14 -5.03 34.28
N GLY A 841 -35.17 -4.50 35.02
CA GLY A 841 -33.84 -5.09 35.16
C GLY A 841 -32.76 -4.03 35.05
N SER A 842 -31.67 -4.17 35.80
CA SER A 842 -30.59 -3.20 35.77
C SER A 842 -29.79 -3.27 34.46
N ASP A 843 -29.39 -4.48 34.04
CA ASP A 843 -28.68 -4.73 32.77
C ASP A 843 -28.56 -6.25 32.52
N ILE A 844 -28.18 -6.60 31.30
CA ILE A 844 -27.63 -7.90 30.91
C ILE A 844 -26.17 -7.64 30.49
N TRP A 845 -25.29 -7.49 31.47
CA TRP A 845 -23.87 -7.17 31.25
C TRP A 845 -23.00 -7.55 32.45
N ASN A 846 -21.86 -8.19 32.18
CA ASN A 846 -20.96 -8.71 33.22
C ASN A 846 -21.70 -9.61 34.23
N ALA A 847 -21.81 -9.15 35.48
CA ALA A 847 -22.47 -9.88 36.56
C ALA A 847 -23.96 -9.50 36.71
N ALA A 848 -24.43 -8.47 36.00
CA ALA A 848 -25.84 -8.11 35.94
C ALA A 848 -26.54 -9.00 34.91
N ASP A 849 -27.62 -9.64 35.34
CA ASP A 849 -28.43 -10.58 34.55
C ASP A 849 -29.87 -10.50 35.04
N ALA A 850 -30.47 -9.33 34.84
CA ALA A 850 -31.86 -9.06 35.21
C ALA A 850 -32.65 -8.57 34.01
N CYS A 851 -33.70 -9.28 33.64
CA CYS A 851 -34.55 -8.98 32.48
C CYS A 851 -35.89 -9.72 32.54
N HIS A 852 -36.78 -9.44 31.60
CA HIS A 852 -37.97 -10.27 31.35
C HIS A 852 -37.73 -11.16 30.13
N TYR A 853 -37.91 -12.48 30.30
CA TYR A 853 -37.54 -13.49 29.33
C TYR A 853 -38.76 -14.28 28.87
N LEU A 854 -39.10 -14.13 27.58
CA LEU A 854 -40.10 -14.93 26.89
C LEU A 854 -39.38 -16.09 26.17
N TYR A 855 -39.74 -17.33 26.49
CA TYR A 855 -38.95 -18.50 26.13
C TYR A 855 -39.78 -19.76 25.83
N GLN A 856 -39.13 -20.70 25.15
CA GLN A 856 -39.58 -22.08 25.00
C GLN A 856 -38.36 -23.00 25.08
N GLU A 857 -38.55 -24.18 25.65
CA GLU A 857 -37.50 -25.20 25.71
C GLU A 857 -37.35 -25.89 24.34
N PHE A 858 -36.10 -26.00 23.85
CA PHE A 858 -35.76 -26.65 22.58
C PHE A 858 -34.78 -27.81 22.80
N THR A 859 -34.92 -28.86 21.98
CA THR A 859 -33.97 -29.99 21.91
C THR A 859 -33.58 -30.20 20.44
N GLY A 860 -32.28 -30.27 20.15
CA GLY A 860 -31.73 -30.40 18.78
C GLY A 860 -31.45 -29.06 18.09
N ASP A 861 -31.20 -29.09 16.79
CA ASP A 861 -30.88 -27.90 15.99
C ASP A 861 -32.13 -27.02 15.78
N PHE A 862 -31.99 -25.71 15.92
CA PHE A 862 -33.06 -24.74 15.67
C PHE A 862 -32.51 -23.49 14.99
N ASP A 863 -33.38 -22.79 14.27
CA ASP A 863 -33.11 -21.47 13.68
C ASP A 863 -34.26 -20.55 14.08
N TRP A 864 -33.94 -19.45 14.74
CA TRP A 864 -34.91 -18.48 15.27
C TRP A 864 -34.53 -17.10 14.77
N VAL A 865 -35.50 -16.43 14.13
CA VAL A 865 -35.36 -15.05 13.65
C VAL A 865 -36.46 -14.22 14.27
N VAL A 866 -36.09 -13.07 14.81
CA VAL A 866 -37.03 -12.08 15.34
C VAL A 866 -36.69 -10.71 14.73
N ARG A 867 -37.72 -9.94 14.39
CA ARG A 867 -37.59 -8.54 14.00
C ARG A 867 -38.01 -7.68 15.18
N VAL A 868 -37.11 -6.82 15.67
CA VAL A 868 -37.46 -5.78 16.65
C VAL A 868 -38.05 -4.60 15.89
N GLU A 869 -39.35 -4.38 16.02
CA GLU A 869 -40.07 -3.32 15.29
C GLU A 869 -39.92 -1.95 15.96
N SER A 870 -39.88 -1.92 17.29
CA SER A 870 -39.69 -0.72 18.09
C SER A 870 -39.07 -1.07 19.43
N LEU A 871 -38.23 -0.18 19.97
CA LEU A 871 -37.68 -0.30 21.31
C LEU A 871 -37.74 1.06 22.00
N THR A 872 -38.36 1.11 23.18
CA THR A 872 -38.50 2.33 23.98
C THR A 872 -38.05 2.05 25.40
N GLY A 873 -37.29 2.96 26.00
CA GLY A 873 -36.88 2.85 27.39
C GLY A 873 -36.28 4.12 27.95
N PRO A 874 -36.05 4.18 29.28
CA PRO A 874 -35.60 5.38 29.98
C PRO A 874 -34.12 5.69 29.77
N ASN A 875 -33.36 4.84 29.09
CA ASN A 875 -31.91 4.95 28.92
C ASN A 875 -31.52 4.69 27.47
N THR A 876 -30.49 5.37 26.97
CA THR A 876 -29.92 5.15 25.63
C THR A 876 -29.37 3.73 25.43
N TRP A 877 -29.15 2.98 26.51
CA TRP A 877 -28.69 1.60 26.52
C TRP A 877 -29.81 0.57 26.76
N THR A 878 -31.09 0.95 26.62
CA THR A 878 -32.18 -0.04 26.63
C THR A 878 -31.97 -1.07 25.50
N LYS A 879 -32.18 -2.37 25.80
CA LYS A 879 -31.89 -3.47 24.87
C LYS A 879 -33.09 -4.40 24.73
N ALA A 880 -33.26 -4.96 23.54
CA ALA A 880 -34.08 -6.14 23.28
C ALA A 880 -33.20 -7.14 22.53
N GLU A 881 -33.17 -8.39 23.00
CA GLU A 881 -32.20 -9.37 22.54
C GLU A 881 -32.87 -10.72 22.28
N LEU A 882 -32.37 -11.45 21.27
CA LEU A 882 -32.62 -12.88 21.12
C LEU A 882 -31.54 -13.63 21.91
N MET A 883 -31.93 -14.28 22.99
CA MET A 883 -31.02 -14.95 23.92
C MET A 883 -31.21 -16.46 23.90
N ILE A 884 -30.10 -17.20 23.98
CA ILE A 884 -30.09 -18.63 24.30
C ILE A 884 -29.64 -18.76 25.76
N ARG A 885 -30.43 -19.45 26.57
CA ARG A 885 -30.13 -19.71 27.98
C ARG A 885 -30.03 -21.21 28.23
N LEU A 886 -28.90 -21.65 28.79
CA LEU A 886 -28.62 -23.05 29.04
C LEU A 886 -29.26 -23.49 30.36
N PRO A 887 -30.00 -24.60 30.40
CA PRO A 887 -30.66 -25.06 31.61
C PRO A 887 -29.70 -25.74 32.62
N ASP A 888 -28.45 -26.05 32.22
CA ASP A 888 -27.55 -26.97 32.93
C ASP A 888 -26.19 -26.38 33.38
N GLY A 889 -25.85 -25.12 33.08
CA GLY A 889 -24.63 -24.49 33.60
C GLY A 889 -24.06 -23.32 32.79
N SER A 890 -22.85 -22.87 33.16
CA SER A 890 -22.14 -21.77 32.48
C SER A 890 -21.39 -22.23 31.24
N GLY A 891 -21.15 -21.33 30.28
CA GLY A 891 -20.34 -21.63 29.09
C GLY A 891 -18.94 -22.16 29.40
N GLN A 892 -18.37 -21.78 30.55
CA GLN A 892 -17.11 -22.33 31.03
C GLN A 892 -17.23 -23.79 31.49
N GLN A 893 -18.27 -24.14 32.24
CA GLN A 893 -18.52 -25.53 32.66
C GLN A 893 -18.76 -26.45 31.45
N ILE A 894 -19.35 -25.91 30.38
CA ILE A 894 -19.51 -26.63 29.11
C ILE A 894 -18.16 -26.84 28.41
N ILE A 895 -17.29 -25.83 28.37
CA ILE A 895 -15.93 -25.99 27.82
C ILE A 895 -15.16 -27.05 28.61
N GLU A 896 -15.23 -27.02 29.94
CA GLU A 896 -14.59 -28.02 30.80
C GLU A 896 -15.16 -29.43 30.54
N LEU A 897 -16.47 -29.54 30.38
CA LEU A 897 -17.15 -30.80 30.05
C LEU A 897 -16.75 -31.34 28.66
N ILE A 898 -16.70 -30.47 27.65
CA ILE A 898 -16.31 -30.83 26.28
C ILE A 898 -14.83 -31.22 26.25
N ALA A 899 -13.95 -30.43 26.87
CA ALA A 899 -12.54 -30.74 26.98
C ALA A 899 -12.32 -32.10 27.67
N HIS A 900 -13.17 -32.47 28.64
CA HIS A 900 -13.07 -33.75 29.32
C HIS A 900 -13.67 -34.93 28.52
N ARG A 901 -14.82 -34.74 27.85
CA ARG A 901 -15.59 -35.82 27.21
C ARG A 901 -15.30 -35.99 25.72
N TYR A 902 -14.94 -34.91 25.05
CA TYR A 902 -14.65 -34.81 23.62
C TYR A 902 -13.42 -33.91 23.38
N PRO A 903 -12.22 -34.29 23.87
CA PRO A 903 -11.00 -33.47 23.79
C PRO A 903 -10.56 -33.13 22.36
N GLU A 904 -11.14 -33.80 21.36
CA GLU A 904 -10.84 -33.62 19.94
C GLU A 904 -11.75 -32.60 19.24
N LEU A 905 -12.82 -32.12 19.90
CA LEU A 905 -13.75 -31.14 19.36
C LEU A 905 -13.21 -29.72 19.61
N PRO A 906 -12.81 -28.94 18.58
CA PRO A 906 -12.37 -27.56 18.79
C PRO A 906 -13.56 -26.70 19.21
N VAL A 907 -13.46 -26.06 20.38
CA VAL A 907 -14.47 -25.15 20.93
C VAL A 907 -13.90 -23.74 20.96
N ALA A 908 -14.55 -22.78 20.33
CA ALA A 908 -14.21 -21.37 20.46
C ALA A 908 -15.24 -20.63 21.32
N MET A 909 -14.80 -19.73 22.19
CA MET A 909 -15.69 -18.93 23.03
C MET A 909 -16.04 -17.61 22.33
N ILE A 910 -17.30 -17.21 22.37
CA ILE A 910 -17.71 -15.85 21.98
C ILE A 910 -17.98 -15.05 23.26
N THR A 911 -17.24 -13.95 23.48
CA THR A 911 -17.32 -13.12 24.69
C THR A 911 -17.77 -11.69 24.37
N ALA A 912 -18.19 -10.91 25.36
CA ALA A 912 -18.54 -9.50 25.19
C ALA A 912 -17.29 -8.60 25.18
N HIS A 913 -17.36 -7.42 24.55
CA HIS A 913 -16.26 -6.45 24.53
C HIS A 913 -15.84 -6.07 25.96
N GLY A 914 -14.59 -6.32 26.33
CA GLY A 914 -14.03 -5.95 27.63
C GLY A 914 -13.91 -7.07 28.68
N ASN A 915 -14.34 -8.31 28.41
CA ASN A 915 -14.19 -9.43 29.36
C ASN A 915 -13.00 -10.35 29.00
N VAL A 916 -11.79 -9.81 29.10
CA VAL A 916 -10.52 -10.53 28.82
C VAL A 916 -10.33 -11.71 29.78
N ASP A 917 -10.74 -11.58 31.04
CA ASP A 917 -10.58 -12.63 32.05
C ASP A 917 -11.41 -13.88 31.73
N ALA A 918 -12.64 -13.73 31.23
CA ALA A 918 -13.45 -14.86 30.79
C ALA A 918 -12.84 -15.59 29.57
N ALA A 919 -12.30 -14.82 28.61
CA ALA A 919 -11.59 -15.38 27.46
C ALA A 919 -10.34 -16.16 27.88
N VAL A 920 -9.55 -15.62 28.82
CA VAL A 920 -8.36 -16.28 29.36
C VAL A 920 -8.74 -17.56 30.12
N ASN A 921 -9.81 -17.53 30.91
CA ASN A 921 -10.28 -18.71 31.64
C ASN A 921 -10.83 -19.79 30.69
N ALA A 922 -11.47 -19.40 29.58
CA ALA A 922 -11.91 -20.33 28.54
C ALA A 922 -10.76 -21.06 27.87
N LEU A 923 -9.70 -20.33 27.50
CA LEU A 923 -8.48 -20.94 26.93
C LEU A 923 -7.83 -21.90 27.92
N LYS A 924 -7.75 -21.54 29.21
CA LYS A 924 -7.26 -22.43 30.27
C LYS A 924 -8.13 -23.67 30.47
N ALA A 925 -9.43 -23.55 30.27
CA ALA A 925 -10.40 -24.64 30.36
C ALA A 925 -10.41 -25.57 29.13
N GLY A 926 -9.69 -25.24 28.06
CA GLY A 926 -9.55 -26.08 26.86
C GLY A 926 -10.24 -25.53 25.61
N ALA A 927 -10.69 -24.28 25.60
CA ALA A 927 -11.11 -23.62 24.37
C ALA A 927 -9.92 -23.44 23.41
N PHE A 928 -10.17 -23.64 22.12
CA PHE A 928 -9.21 -23.46 21.03
C PHE A 928 -8.92 -21.98 20.75
N ASP A 929 -9.95 -21.13 20.82
CA ASP A 929 -9.84 -19.69 20.53
C ASP A 929 -11.02 -18.90 21.13
N PHE A 930 -11.03 -17.56 21.02
CA PHE A 930 -12.17 -16.73 21.38
C PHE A 930 -12.38 -15.50 20.48
N VAL A 931 -13.62 -15.02 20.35
CA VAL A 931 -13.96 -13.78 19.62
C VAL A 931 -14.86 -12.87 20.44
N SER A 932 -14.61 -11.56 20.40
CA SER A 932 -15.43 -10.56 21.09
C SER A 932 -16.64 -10.13 20.24
N LYS A 933 -17.76 -9.81 20.91
CA LYS A 933 -18.91 -9.11 20.33
C LYS A 933 -18.68 -7.59 20.40
N PRO A 934 -19.14 -6.80 19.41
CA PRO A 934 -19.76 -7.22 18.15
C PRO A 934 -18.77 -8.00 17.28
N VAL A 935 -19.25 -9.06 16.63
CA VAL A 935 -18.38 -10.03 15.96
C VAL A 935 -17.97 -9.52 14.59
N ASP A 936 -16.67 -9.29 14.40
CA ASP A 936 -16.10 -9.04 13.09
C ASP A 936 -16.17 -10.30 12.22
N LEU A 937 -16.82 -10.19 11.05
CA LEU A 937 -17.06 -11.33 10.15
C LEU A 937 -15.76 -11.90 9.55
N HIS A 938 -14.72 -11.09 9.36
CA HIS A 938 -13.42 -11.55 8.86
C HIS A 938 -12.67 -12.32 9.95
N VAL A 939 -12.71 -11.85 11.20
CA VAL A 939 -12.13 -12.55 12.36
C VAL A 939 -12.84 -13.87 12.60
N LEU A 940 -14.18 -13.89 12.62
CA LEU A 940 -14.97 -15.11 12.79
C LEU A 940 -14.71 -16.11 11.66
N ARG A 941 -14.67 -15.66 10.41
CA ARG A 941 -14.41 -16.53 9.26
C ARG A 941 -13.02 -17.16 9.35
N ARG A 942 -11.98 -16.41 9.76
CA ARG A 942 -10.64 -16.96 10.00
C ARG A 942 -10.64 -17.99 11.12
N MET A 943 -11.30 -17.72 12.23
CA MET A 943 -11.41 -18.63 13.37
C MET A 943 -12.08 -19.96 12.99
N VAL A 944 -13.20 -19.89 12.26
CA VAL A 944 -13.91 -21.08 11.75
C VAL A 944 -13.03 -21.87 10.77
N GLN A 945 -12.31 -21.20 9.86
CA GLN A 945 -11.38 -21.85 8.95
C GLN A 945 -10.25 -22.58 9.69
N SER A 946 -9.69 -21.98 10.73
CA SER A 946 -8.66 -22.60 11.58
C SER A 946 -9.20 -23.81 12.35
N ALA A 947 -10.41 -23.73 12.90
CA ALA A 947 -11.06 -24.84 13.59
C ALA A 947 -11.37 -26.02 12.65
N LEU A 948 -11.83 -25.72 11.42
CA LEU A 948 -12.06 -26.73 10.38
C LEU A 948 -10.75 -27.38 9.93
N GLN A 949 -9.68 -26.59 9.72
CA GLN A 949 -8.36 -27.13 9.40
C GLN A 949 -7.81 -28.05 10.50
N LEU A 950 -7.99 -27.72 11.78
CA LEU A 950 -7.60 -28.61 12.88
C LEU A 950 -8.36 -29.94 12.82
N GLY A 951 -9.67 -29.87 12.57
CA GLY A 951 -10.53 -31.05 12.40
C GLY A 951 -10.19 -31.88 11.16
N GLU A 952 -9.77 -31.24 10.06
CA GLU A 952 -9.29 -31.89 8.84
C GLU A 952 -7.89 -32.47 9.00
N GLN A 953 -6.97 -31.81 9.69
CA GLN A 953 -5.63 -32.33 9.97
C GLN A 953 -5.69 -33.56 10.88
N LYS A 954 -6.57 -33.56 11.88
CA LYS A 954 -6.82 -34.72 12.76
C LYS A 954 -7.57 -35.86 12.05
N ARG A 955 -8.56 -35.55 11.20
CA ARG A 955 -9.23 -36.56 10.35
C ARG A 955 -8.30 -37.12 9.27
N ALA A 956 -7.45 -36.30 8.67
CA ALA A 956 -6.43 -36.72 7.72
C ALA A 956 -5.40 -37.62 8.40
N SER A 957 -4.93 -37.29 9.62
CA SER A 957 -4.03 -38.17 10.37
C SER A 957 -4.69 -39.49 10.84
N ALA A 958 -6.01 -39.50 11.11
CA ALA A 958 -6.76 -40.73 11.37
C ALA A 958 -7.02 -41.58 10.09
N GLN A 959 -7.29 -40.94 8.94
CA GLN A 959 -7.52 -41.61 7.64
C GLN A 959 -6.23 -42.05 6.93
N LEU A 960 -5.10 -41.40 7.18
CA LEU A 960 -3.80 -41.74 6.60
C LEU A 960 -3.16 -43.01 7.20
N SER A 961 -3.66 -43.48 8.37
CA SER A 961 -3.13 -44.68 9.02
C SER A 961 -3.60 -46.00 8.39
N ASN A 962 -4.66 -46.00 7.57
CA ASN A 962 -5.40 -47.23 7.27
C ASN A 962 -5.46 -47.68 5.81
N ASN A 963 -4.85 -46.99 4.82
CA ASN A 963 -5.28 -47.23 3.43
C ASN A 963 -4.26 -47.37 2.29
N GLN A 964 -2.96 -47.69 2.48
CA GLN A 964 -2.10 -48.02 1.32
C GLN A 964 -1.17 -49.23 1.44
N LEU A 965 -0.47 -49.51 2.55
CA LEU A 965 0.26 -50.78 2.72
C LEU A 965 -0.54 -51.78 3.56
N LEU A 966 -1.38 -52.58 2.89
CA LEU A 966 -2.24 -53.59 3.51
C LEU A 966 -1.43 -54.75 4.09
N GLY A 967 -1.78 -55.20 5.30
CA GLY A 967 -1.19 -56.37 5.97
C GLY A 967 -0.70 -56.08 7.40
N GLU A 968 -1.02 -57.00 8.33
CA GLU A 968 -0.74 -56.92 9.77
C GLU A 968 0.45 -57.80 10.21
N SER A 969 1.21 -58.34 9.27
CA SER A 969 2.40 -59.12 9.64
C SER A 969 3.44 -58.23 10.33
N ALA A 970 4.20 -58.80 11.28
CA ALA A 970 5.26 -58.07 11.99
C ALA A 970 6.29 -57.40 11.05
N VAL A 971 6.51 -57.99 9.87
CA VAL A 971 7.40 -57.42 8.84
C VAL A 971 6.80 -56.16 8.22
N MET A 972 5.49 -56.14 7.96
CA MET A 972 4.78 -54.97 7.42
C MET A 972 4.67 -53.83 8.43
N GLU A 973 4.51 -54.15 9.72
CA GLU A 973 4.58 -53.16 10.79
C GLU A 973 5.98 -52.54 10.91
N SER A 974 7.02 -53.37 10.88
CA SER A 974 8.41 -52.89 10.87
C SER A 974 8.73 -52.03 9.63
N LEU A 975 8.19 -52.41 8.47
CA LEU A 975 8.31 -51.63 7.24
C LEU A 975 7.64 -50.26 7.36
N ARG A 976 6.40 -50.19 7.87
CA ARG A 976 5.70 -48.90 8.13
C ARG A 976 6.49 -48.02 9.10
N GLY A 977 7.04 -48.60 10.17
CA GLY A 977 7.91 -47.88 11.10
C GLY A 977 9.20 -47.36 10.46
N THR A 978 9.75 -48.08 9.50
CA THR A 978 10.95 -47.67 8.74
C THR A 978 10.64 -46.54 7.76
N ILE A 979 9.51 -46.62 7.04
CA ILE A 979 9.03 -45.58 6.12
C ILE A 979 8.88 -44.24 6.85
N ALA A 980 8.23 -44.22 8.02
CA ALA A 980 8.04 -43.00 8.80
C ALA A 980 9.35 -42.35 9.26
N LYS A 981 10.39 -43.15 9.51
CA LYS A 981 11.73 -42.65 9.88
C LYS A 981 12.47 -42.10 8.65
N VAL A 982 12.42 -42.83 7.54
CA VAL A 982 13.14 -42.47 6.31
C VAL A 982 12.50 -41.26 5.61
N ALA A 983 11.18 -41.10 5.68
CA ALA A 983 10.45 -39.96 5.09
C ALA A 983 10.90 -38.59 5.60
N ARG A 984 11.44 -38.53 6.84
CA ARG A 984 12.00 -37.30 7.41
C ARG A 984 13.38 -36.94 6.87
N SER A 985 14.06 -37.88 6.20
CA SER A 985 15.39 -37.69 5.62
C SER A 985 15.30 -37.05 4.23
N GLN A 986 16.27 -36.20 3.89
CA GLN A 986 16.44 -35.66 2.53
C GLN A 986 17.41 -36.48 1.67
N ALA A 987 17.96 -37.58 2.22
CA ALA A 987 18.89 -38.44 1.50
C ALA A 987 18.18 -39.33 0.47
N PRO A 988 18.84 -39.70 -0.65
CA PRO A 988 18.31 -40.67 -1.60
C PRO A 988 18.00 -42.03 -0.94
N VAL A 989 16.84 -42.60 -1.27
CA VAL A 989 16.36 -43.86 -0.69
C VAL A 989 16.34 -44.97 -1.74
N PHE A 990 16.98 -46.10 -1.43
CA PHE A 990 16.93 -47.31 -2.27
C PHE A 990 15.92 -48.31 -1.69
N ILE A 991 14.95 -48.75 -2.52
CA ILE A 991 13.90 -49.71 -2.12
C ILE A 991 14.12 -51.03 -2.87
N GLY A 992 14.59 -52.05 -2.16
CA GLY A 992 14.84 -53.39 -2.71
C GLY A 992 13.66 -54.35 -2.49
N GLY A 993 13.40 -55.22 -3.48
CA GLY A 993 12.37 -56.26 -3.37
C GLY A 993 12.02 -56.88 -4.73
N GLU A 994 11.38 -58.06 -4.71
CA GLU A 994 10.95 -58.79 -5.91
C GLU A 994 9.93 -57.99 -6.75
N SER A 995 9.70 -58.38 -8.01
CA SER A 995 8.72 -57.70 -8.86
C SER A 995 7.30 -57.87 -8.30
N GLY A 996 6.49 -56.80 -8.29
CA GLY A 996 5.11 -56.84 -7.81
C GLY A 996 4.89 -56.64 -6.30
N VAL A 997 5.94 -56.51 -5.48
CA VAL A 997 5.80 -56.39 -3.99
C VAL A 997 5.45 -54.99 -3.48
N GLY A 998 5.01 -54.07 -4.35
CA GLY A 998 4.55 -52.73 -3.94
C GLY A 998 5.64 -51.68 -3.68
N LYS A 999 6.82 -51.81 -4.28
CA LYS A 999 7.95 -50.87 -4.07
C LYS A 999 7.64 -49.41 -4.40
N GLU A 1000 6.86 -49.16 -5.47
CA GLU A 1000 6.46 -47.80 -5.84
C GLU A 1000 5.51 -47.19 -4.80
N LEU A 1001 4.66 -48.02 -4.18
CA LEU A 1001 3.75 -47.59 -3.13
C LEU A 1001 4.52 -47.18 -1.85
N VAL A 1002 5.58 -47.91 -1.52
CA VAL A 1002 6.53 -47.53 -0.47
C VAL A 1002 7.18 -46.17 -0.78
N ALA A 1003 7.64 -45.96 -2.02
CA ALA A 1003 8.25 -44.69 -2.43
C ALA A 1003 7.26 -43.51 -2.33
N ARG A 1004 6.01 -43.73 -2.72
CA ARG A 1004 4.95 -42.73 -2.64
C ARG A 1004 4.64 -42.36 -1.19
N LEU A 1005 4.58 -43.34 -0.28
CA LEU A 1005 4.38 -43.09 1.14
C LEU A 1005 5.53 -42.34 1.80
N ILE A 1006 6.78 -42.57 1.36
CA ILE A 1006 7.94 -41.79 1.81
C ILE A 1006 7.81 -40.32 1.37
N HIS A 1007 7.35 -40.07 0.14
CA HIS A 1007 7.11 -38.72 -0.37
C HIS A 1007 5.97 -38.01 0.38
N GLU A 1008 4.84 -38.69 0.56
CA GLU A 1008 3.65 -38.15 1.24
C GLU A 1008 3.89 -37.85 2.72
N GLN A 1009 4.75 -38.61 3.40
CA GLN A 1009 5.12 -38.39 4.80
C GLN A 1009 6.35 -37.49 4.97
N GLY A 1010 6.99 -37.09 3.88
CA GLY A 1010 8.20 -36.27 3.87
C GLY A 1010 7.91 -34.77 3.72
N PRO A 1011 8.91 -33.89 3.97
CA PRO A 1011 8.73 -32.44 3.89
C PRO A 1011 8.44 -31.94 2.45
N ARG A 1012 8.57 -32.81 1.44
CA ARG A 1012 8.25 -32.53 0.04
C ARG A 1012 6.86 -33.01 -0.39
N ALA A 1013 6.00 -33.43 0.54
CA ALA A 1013 4.67 -33.99 0.25
C ALA A 1013 3.79 -33.10 -0.65
N LYS A 1014 3.95 -31.77 -0.59
CA LYS A 1014 3.23 -30.80 -1.44
C LYS A 1014 3.77 -30.71 -2.89
N GLY A 1015 4.95 -31.23 -3.16
CA GLY A 1015 5.57 -31.26 -4.49
C GLY A 1015 5.11 -32.47 -5.33
N PRO A 1016 5.30 -32.45 -6.66
CA PRO A 1016 4.90 -33.55 -7.53
C PRO A 1016 5.74 -34.82 -7.29
N PHE A 1017 5.08 -35.98 -7.17
CA PHE A 1017 5.72 -37.29 -7.18
C PHE A 1017 5.71 -37.87 -8.60
N VAL A 1018 6.88 -38.01 -9.21
CA VAL A 1018 7.01 -38.46 -10.62
C VAL A 1018 7.71 -39.83 -10.66
N PRO A 1019 6.97 -40.95 -10.83
CA PRO A 1019 7.58 -42.26 -11.00
C PRO A 1019 8.08 -42.45 -12.44
N VAL A 1020 9.37 -42.80 -12.59
CA VAL A 1020 9.97 -43.14 -13.90
C VAL A 1020 10.35 -44.62 -13.91
N ASN A 1021 9.66 -45.41 -14.74
CA ASN A 1021 9.94 -46.83 -14.88
C ASN A 1021 10.96 -47.08 -16.00
N CYS A 1022 12.25 -47.17 -15.64
CA CYS A 1022 13.35 -47.37 -16.59
C CYS A 1022 13.30 -48.72 -17.34
N GLY A 1023 12.50 -49.70 -16.90
CA GLY A 1023 12.34 -50.98 -17.59
C GLY A 1023 11.24 -50.98 -18.68
N ALA A 1024 10.41 -49.94 -18.73
CA ALA A 1024 9.30 -49.80 -19.67
C ALA A 1024 9.53 -48.70 -20.73
N ILE A 1025 10.69 -48.03 -20.69
CA ILE A 1025 11.12 -47.01 -21.65
C ILE A 1025 12.18 -47.67 -22.56
N PRO A 1026 11.95 -47.76 -23.88
CA PRO A 1026 12.83 -48.49 -24.82
C PRO A 1026 14.19 -47.84 -25.07
#